data_AF-A0A543I733-F1
#
_entry.id   AF-A0A543I733-F1
#
_cell.length_a   1.000
_cell.length_b   1.000
_cell.length_c   1.000
_cell.angle_alpha   90.00
_cell.angle_beta   90.00
_cell.angle_gamma   90.00
#
_symmetry.space_group_name_H-M   'P 1'
#
loop_
_entity.id
_entity.type
_entity.pdbx_description
1 polymer ?
#
loop_
_entity_poly.entity_id
_entity_poly.type
_entity_poly.pdbx_seq_one_letter_code
_entity_poly.pdbx_strand_id
1 'polypeptide(L)'
;MSPVSLRDDLASRAAYVSDASIYRRVPAAIVEPHSVTEIAEALVIARERGWPVTLRGGGTSVAGNAIGDGLVIDTSRHFNRILGVDPVARTATVQPGVICDALRAAAAAHGLTYGPDPSTHSRCTVGGMVANNACGSHSVAWGTAADNILSVTMMLADGRIITATETGCDDPVIEEQLRNLRDRNLAVFRTELGRFARQVSGYGLHHLLPENGFNVARALAGSEGTLGVMTELTVRLVQPPAATALVVLGCVDVFAAAEIAPRLRRPEVLTIEGMGADLLEALHARPGAGSAGAELPRGGGWLYVELGGASAAEVAAAARGLVAELLTGGQIVGFTVVTDPVQARALWRIREAGAGIVTRLPDGGEAWPGWEDSAVPPEHLADYLRDLYGVLDAHGLRGIPFGHFGEGCVHIRIDFTLGTTEGVERYRAFIEEAARLVARYGGSVSGEHGDGRARSALLPTLYSPRVLAAFTQFKAIFDGSGCFNPGILVAPEPITQGIRPGPGSRLFDLTPVHALAGDGGSFLSAVNRCVGVGACRSEAGPMCPSFQVTGDEVHSTRGRARMLSEMLRGELVTDGWRSRETREALDLCLSCQACATECPVNVDMASYKAEFLHHHYRHRLRPTAHYVMGWLPLILRALERLPGSARVVNGLLGFRPVEELVKRVGGIEPRRRMIHCAPETLRVWLRRRERAGDTSAAPAIRGGVPGGADSPRPTVMLWPDTFTNFSTPGVGRAAVEVLEALGYRVILPQGQVCCGLTWHSTGQLTRAAKVVAQTLDALGEALDSGIPIIGLEPSCTVMLAKGITELLPGNPRAIALSRQVVTLADVVASHTGTWPFGRLDLPAIAQVHCHQAAQGSYDPDREVLRRLGIVPDEVGGGCCGLAGNFGFEPGHYEVSTALAERELFPRVRERGKGSLVLADGFSCRTQVSQGTGVHGLHLAEALLLALSRNPDTAPEGNGG
;
A
#
# COMPACT_ATOMS: atom_id res chain seq x y z
N MET A 1 31.53 17.52 -16.11
CA MET A 1 30.54 16.87 -15.24
C MET A 1 29.18 17.44 -15.60
N SER A 2 28.18 16.61 -15.81
CA SER A 2 26.82 17.10 -16.06
C SER A 2 26.30 17.75 -14.78
N PRO A 3 25.64 18.92 -14.85
CA PRO A 3 25.10 19.59 -13.67
C PRO A 3 24.08 18.71 -12.94
N VAL A 4 23.99 18.82 -11.61
CA VAL A 4 22.94 18.17 -10.80
C VAL A 4 21.55 18.43 -11.40
N SER A 5 20.75 17.36 -11.55
CA SER A 5 19.42 17.43 -12.16
C SER A 5 18.39 17.93 -11.14
N LEU A 6 17.95 19.18 -11.31
CA LEU A 6 16.83 19.75 -10.56
C LEU A 6 15.49 19.42 -11.21
N ARG A 7 14.54 18.91 -10.43
CA ARG A 7 13.15 18.68 -10.83
C ARG A 7 12.28 19.82 -10.28
N ASP A 8 12.04 20.82 -11.11
CA ASP A 8 11.17 21.96 -10.83
C ASP A 8 9.84 21.93 -11.62
N ASP A 9 9.60 20.84 -12.34
CA ASP A 9 8.33 20.59 -13.01
C ASP A 9 7.18 20.46 -11.99
N LEU A 10 5.99 20.84 -12.44
CA LEU A 10 4.81 20.92 -11.59
C LEU A 10 4.42 19.56 -11.00
N ALA A 11 4.59 18.46 -11.75
CA ALA A 11 4.20 17.13 -11.28
C ALA A 11 5.10 16.67 -10.13
N SER A 12 6.41 16.87 -10.26
CA SER A 12 7.36 16.63 -9.17
C SER A 12 7.08 17.51 -7.97
N ARG A 13 6.89 18.82 -8.14
CA ARG A 13 6.60 19.73 -7.03
C ARG A 13 5.31 19.34 -6.28
N ALA A 14 4.25 19.05 -7.02
CA ALA A 14 2.97 18.61 -6.47
C ALA A 14 3.06 17.24 -5.76
N ALA A 15 3.86 16.29 -6.27
CA ALA A 15 4.05 15.00 -5.61
C ALA A 15 4.77 15.11 -4.24
N TYR A 16 5.48 16.20 -3.97
CA TYR A 16 6.26 16.43 -2.74
C TYR A 16 5.63 17.42 -1.76
N VAL A 17 4.41 17.92 -2.01
CA VAL A 17 3.78 18.98 -1.19
C VAL A 17 3.46 18.60 0.26
N SER A 18 3.40 17.30 0.55
CA SER A 18 3.12 16.78 1.89
C SER A 18 4.00 15.57 2.21
N ASP A 19 4.09 15.23 3.49
CA ASP A 19 4.46 13.90 3.99
C ASP A 19 3.18 13.20 4.48
N ALA A 20 3.23 12.42 5.56
CA ALA A 20 2.07 11.79 6.19
C ALA A 20 1.39 12.69 7.24
N SER A 21 1.90 13.90 7.47
CA SER A 21 1.31 14.88 8.39
C SER A 21 0.12 15.63 7.79
N ILE A 22 -0.51 16.47 8.61
CA ILE A 22 -1.54 17.41 8.19
C ILE A 22 -0.97 18.74 7.64
N TYR A 23 0.31 18.80 7.26
CA TYR A 23 0.91 20.02 6.71
C TYR A 23 1.12 19.96 5.20
N ARG A 24 1.11 21.14 4.57
CA ARG A 24 1.39 21.36 3.15
C ARG A 24 2.45 22.44 2.98
N ARG A 25 3.48 22.17 2.18
CA ARG A 25 4.54 23.11 1.76
C ARG A 25 4.87 22.83 0.30
N VAL A 26 4.93 23.85 -0.55
CA VAL A 26 5.14 23.62 -2.00
C VAL A 26 6.61 23.84 -2.30
N PRO A 27 7.40 22.79 -2.59
CA PRO A 27 8.82 22.95 -2.83
C PRO A 27 9.06 23.78 -4.11
N ALA A 28 10.15 24.52 -4.12
CA ALA A 28 10.65 25.22 -5.30
C ALA A 28 11.23 24.22 -6.32
N ALA A 29 11.98 23.22 -5.83
CA ALA A 29 12.57 22.16 -6.64
C ALA A 29 12.92 20.91 -5.80
N ILE A 30 13.13 19.78 -6.47
CA ILE A 30 13.58 18.53 -5.87
C ILE A 30 14.91 18.09 -6.52
N VAL A 31 15.83 17.55 -5.71
CA VAL A 31 17.03 16.82 -6.18
C VAL A 31 16.99 15.40 -5.62
N GLU A 32 17.28 14.43 -6.50
CA GLU A 32 17.40 13.01 -6.17
C GLU A 32 18.87 12.59 -6.43
N PRO A 33 19.79 12.82 -5.48
CA PRO A 33 21.22 12.74 -5.74
C PRO A 33 21.70 11.30 -5.86
N HIS A 34 22.78 11.07 -6.60
CA HIS A 34 23.50 9.80 -6.69
C HIS A 34 24.82 9.82 -5.91
N SER A 35 25.29 11.00 -5.54
CA SER A 35 26.61 11.20 -4.93
C SER A 35 26.63 12.37 -3.94
N VAL A 36 27.64 12.37 -3.08
CA VAL A 36 27.94 13.51 -2.18
C VAL A 36 28.25 14.78 -2.97
N THR A 37 28.86 14.66 -4.16
CA THR A 37 29.13 15.80 -5.04
C THR A 37 27.85 16.47 -5.52
N GLU A 38 26.84 15.69 -5.94
CA GLU A 38 25.55 16.24 -6.35
C GLU A 38 24.83 16.94 -5.19
N ILE A 39 24.98 16.45 -3.95
CA ILE A 39 24.48 17.13 -2.76
C ILE A 39 25.18 18.50 -2.60
N ALA A 40 26.51 18.55 -2.71
CA ALA A 40 27.25 19.80 -2.62
C ALA A 40 26.83 20.82 -3.69
N GLU A 41 26.69 20.38 -4.95
CA GLU A 41 26.19 21.22 -6.04
C GLU A 41 24.77 21.75 -5.76
N ALA A 42 23.89 20.90 -5.24
CA ALA A 42 22.53 21.30 -4.88
C ALA A 42 22.50 22.34 -3.76
N LEU A 43 23.37 22.24 -2.75
CA LEU A 43 23.51 23.24 -1.69
C LEU A 43 24.04 24.58 -2.22
N VAL A 44 24.97 24.57 -3.17
CA VAL A 44 25.43 25.79 -3.84
C VAL A 44 24.25 26.48 -4.54
N ILE A 45 23.45 25.73 -5.31
CA ILE A 45 22.28 26.29 -6.01
C ILE A 45 21.25 26.82 -5.02
N ALA A 46 20.96 26.09 -3.94
CA ALA A 46 20.03 26.54 -2.91
C ALA A 46 20.49 27.87 -2.29
N ARG A 47 21.79 27.99 -1.96
CA ARG A 47 22.38 29.23 -1.44
C ARG A 47 22.28 30.38 -2.43
N GLU A 48 22.63 30.17 -3.69
CA GLU A 48 22.55 31.20 -4.75
C GLU A 48 21.12 31.70 -4.98
N ARG A 49 20.13 30.82 -4.80
CA ARG A 49 18.70 31.14 -4.94
C ARG A 49 18.03 31.62 -3.64
N GLY A 50 18.74 31.61 -2.52
CA GLY A 50 18.16 31.89 -1.20
C GLY A 50 17.09 30.89 -0.78
N TRP A 51 17.16 29.65 -1.27
CA TRP A 51 16.21 28.59 -0.94
C TRP A 51 16.62 27.88 0.34
N PRO A 52 15.69 27.70 1.30
CA PRO A 52 15.93 26.78 2.41
C PRO A 52 16.02 25.35 1.88
N VAL A 53 16.69 24.48 2.64
CA VAL A 53 16.91 23.07 2.25
C VAL A 53 16.19 22.16 3.23
N THR A 54 15.32 21.30 2.72
CA THR A 54 14.67 20.24 3.49
C THR A 54 15.16 18.88 3.01
N LEU A 55 15.48 18.00 3.96
CA LEU A 55 15.87 16.63 3.65
C LEU A 55 14.67 15.70 3.67
N ARG A 56 14.70 14.72 2.78
CA ARG A 56 13.65 13.74 2.66
C ARG A 56 14.23 12.35 2.42
N GLY A 57 13.69 11.39 3.16
CA GLY A 57 13.85 9.96 2.92
C GLY A 57 12.57 9.39 2.30
N GLY A 58 11.94 8.42 2.97
CA GLY A 58 10.66 7.85 2.50
C GLY A 58 9.45 8.81 2.53
N GLY A 59 9.60 10.00 3.13
CA GLY A 59 8.52 10.98 3.31
C GLY A 59 7.36 10.44 4.14
N THR A 60 7.64 9.58 5.12
CA THR A 60 6.66 8.87 5.95
C THR A 60 6.37 9.57 7.29
N SER A 61 7.05 10.70 7.56
CA SER A 61 6.85 11.46 8.79
C SER A 61 5.43 11.99 8.91
N VAL A 62 4.91 12.00 10.14
CA VAL A 62 3.63 12.61 10.53
C VAL A 62 3.81 13.98 11.17
N ALA A 63 5.05 14.48 11.28
CA ALA A 63 5.37 15.75 11.93
C ALA A 63 5.47 16.94 10.96
N GLY A 64 5.46 16.72 9.65
CA GLY A 64 5.59 17.80 8.66
C GLY A 64 7.03 18.30 8.51
N ASN A 65 8.02 17.52 8.95
CA ASN A 65 9.44 17.86 8.88
C ASN A 65 10.12 17.34 7.60
N ALA A 66 9.45 16.49 6.80
CA ALA A 66 9.97 15.96 5.54
C ALA A 66 9.50 16.76 4.31
N ILE A 67 9.05 18.01 4.52
CA ILE A 67 8.54 18.94 3.50
C ILE A 67 9.02 20.38 3.75
N GLY A 68 9.11 21.19 2.70
CA GLY A 68 9.54 22.59 2.78
C GLY A 68 9.31 23.33 1.46
N ASP A 69 9.34 24.67 1.51
CA ASP A 69 9.03 25.53 0.35
C ASP A 69 10.23 25.78 -0.57
N GLY A 70 11.44 25.41 -0.15
CA GLY A 70 12.67 25.60 -0.91
C GLY A 70 13.09 24.35 -1.70
N LEU A 71 14.36 23.98 -1.57
CA LEU A 71 14.92 22.79 -2.17
C LEU A 71 14.64 21.57 -1.29
N VAL A 72 14.06 20.52 -1.87
CA VAL A 72 13.97 19.20 -1.23
C VAL A 72 15.06 18.27 -1.77
N ILE A 73 15.88 17.70 -0.90
CA ILE A 73 16.86 16.66 -1.26
C ILE A 73 16.31 15.30 -0.82
N ASP A 74 15.91 14.47 -1.79
CA ASP A 74 15.37 13.13 -1.58
C ASP A 74 16.44 12.06 -1.80
N THR A 75 16.93 11.47 -0.70
CA THR A 75 17.99 10.45 -0.75
C THR A 75 17.48 9.04 -1.06
N SER A 76 16.17 8.83 -1.05
CA SER A 76 15.59 7.48 -1.06
C SER A 76 15.64 6.77 -2.42
N ARG A 77 15.68 7.52 -3.53
CA ARG A 77 15.61 6.95 -4.88
C ARG A 77 16.95 6.42 -5.38
N HIS A 78 18.02 7.19 -5.18
CA HIS A 78 19.32 6.93 -5.79
C HIS A 78 20.50 6.92 -4.80
N PHE A 79 20.34 7.47 -3.59
CA PHE A 79 21.40 7.59 -2.58
C PHE A 79 21.15 6.63 -1.39
N ASN A 80 21.01 5.34 -1.71
CA ASN A 80 20.46 4.33 -0.82
C ASN A 80 21.29 3.03 -0.77
N ARG A 81 22.62 3.11 -0.86
CA ARG A 81 23.51 1.94 -0.82
C ARG A 81 23.90 1.54 0.60
N ILE A 82 23.92 0.23 0.85
CA ILE A 82 24.62 -0.38 1.98
C ILE A 82 26.10 -0.46 1.61
N LEU A 83 26.96 0.24 2.35
CA LEU A 83 28.39 0.36 2.05
C LEU A 83 29.19 -0.82 2.63
N GLY A 84 28.73 -1.38 3.75
CA GLY A 84 29.30 -2.60 4.32
C GLY A 84 28.52 -3.10 5.54
N VAL A 85 28.59 -4.41 5.77
CA VAL A 85 28.08 -5.08 6.98
C VAL A 85 29.24 -5.84 7.61
N ASP A 86 29.56 -5.53 8.88
CA ASP A 86 30.55 -6.23 9.67
C ASP A 86 29.83 -7.13 10.70
N PRO A 87 29.75 -8.45 10.47
CA PRO A 87 29.07 -9.36 11.38
C PRO A 87 29.85 -9.61 12.69
N VAL A 88 31.17 -9.37 12.70
CA VAL A 88 32.01 -9.56 13.89
C VAL A 88 31.85 -8.37 14.83
N ALA A 89 31.99 -7.15 14.29
CA ALA A 89 31.75 -5.92 15.05
C ALA A 89 30.24 -5.68 15.31
N ARG A 90 29.36 -6.39 14.57
CA ARG A 90 27.90 -6.22 14.56
C ARG A 90 27.53 -4.78 14.20
N THR A 91 28.04 -4.30 13.08
CA THR A 91 27.78 -2.95 12.57
C THR A 91 27.45 -2.97 11.09
N ALA A 92 26.80 -1.91 10.62
CA ALA A 92 26.61 -1.66 9.20
C ALA A 92 26.88 -0.19 8.90
N THR A 93 27.51 0.09 7.76
CA THR A 93 27.71 1.43 7.25
C THR A 93 26.84 1.62 6.01
N VAL A 94 26.03 2.68 6.01
CA VAL A 94 24.96 2.89 5.02
C VAL A 94 24.87 4.33 4.57
N GLN A 95 24.41 4.54 3.34
CA GLN A 95 23.88 5.83 2.91
C GLN A 95 22.52 6.10 3.57
N PRO A 96 22.13 7.37 3.80
CA PRO A 96 20.91 7.72 4.52
C PRO A 96 19.63 7.19 3.85
N GLY A 97 19.63 7.01 2.53
CA GLY A 97 18.46 6.58 1.76
C GLY A 97 18.14 5.08 1.84
N VAL A 98 18.98 4.26 2.50
CA VAL A 98 18.73 2.82 2.65
C VAL A 98 17.41 2.59 3.38
N ILE A 99 16.53 1.77 2.81
CA ILE A 99 15.26 1.35 3.44
C ILE A 99 15.57 0.41 4.62
N CYS A 100 14.88 0.57 5.75
CA CYS A 100 15.12 -0.23 6.96
C CYS A 100 15.08 -1.75 6.67
N ASP A 101 14.06 -2.22 5.94
CA ASP A 101 13.97 -3.65 5.59
C ASP A 101 15.08 -4.13 4.66
N ALA A 102 15.63 -3.27 3.80
CA ALA A 102 16.79 -3.64 2.97
C ALA A 102 18.02 -3.87 3.84
N LEU A 103 18.25 -3.02 4.86
CA LEU A 103 19.32 -3.22 5.83
C LEU A 103 19.09 -4.47 6.69
N ARG A 104 17.87 -4.69 7.17
CA ARG A 104 17.52 -5.89 7.97
C ARG A 104 17.71 -7.17 7.15
N ALA A 105 17.30 -7.19 5.89
CA ALA A 105 17.50 -8.32 4.99
C ALA A 105 19.00 -8.61 4.75
N ALA A 106 19.83 -7.57 4.58
CA ALA A 106 21.28 -7.73 4.45
C ALA A 106 21.93 -8.27 5.74
N ALA A 107 21.51 -7.77 6.90
CA ALA A 107 21.99 -8.24 8.20
C ALA A 107 21.56 -9.68 8.53
N ALA A 108 20.36 -10.09 8.08
CA ALA A 108 19.79 -11.41 8.35
C ALA A 108 20.64 -12.56 7.79
N ALA A 109 21.38 -12.33 6.70
CA ALA A 109 22.34 -13.28 6.15
C ALA A 109 23.46 -13.68 7.13
N HIS A 110 23.65 -12.89 8.19
CA HIS A 110 24.63 -13.10 9.26
C HIS A 110 24.00 -13.42 10.62
N GLY A 111 22.68 -13.70 10.67
CA GLY A 111 21.96 -13.92 11.93
C GLY A 111 21.82 -12.65 12.78
N LEU A 112 21.85 -11.47 12.14
CA LEU A 112 21.71 -10.17 12.79
C LEU A 112 20.49 -9.41 12.22
N THR A 113 20.07 -8.35 12.92
CA THR A 113 19.07 -7.38 12.43
C THR A 113 19.48 -5.96 12.85
N TYR A 114 18.94 -4.95 12.18
CA TYR A 114 18.89 -3.61 12.75
C TYR A 114 17.75 -3.55 13.78
N GLY A 115 18.00 -2.98 14.96
CA GLY A 115 17.07 -3.00 16.09
C GLY A 115 15.81 -2.17 15.85
N PRO A 116 15.93 -0.86 15.61
CA PRO A 116 14.77 0.00 15.37
C PRO A 116 13.90 -0.46 14.19
N ASP A 117 12.60 -0.62 14.42
CA ASP A 117 11.66 -1.21 13.47
C ASP A 117 10.27 -0.51 13.45
N PRO A 118 10.21 0.77 13.03
CA PRO A 118 8.96 1.53 13.02
C PRO A 118 7.90 0.85 12.16
N SER A 119 6.62 1.14 12.36
CA SER A 119 5.51 0.64 11.50
C SER A 119 5.67 0.95 9.99
N THR A 120 6.63 1.84 9.66
CA THR A 120 7.01 2.20 8.29
C THR A 120 8.28 1.51 7.78
N HIS A 121 8.86 0.53 8.49
CA HIS A 121 10.14 -0.13 8.21
C HIS A 121 10.31 -0.60 6.75
N SER A 122 9.23 -1.00 6.09
CA SER A 122 9.23 -1.40 4.67
C SER A 122 9.38 -0.27 3.66
N ARG A 123 9.43 0.99 4.09
CA ARG A 123 9.60 2.18 3.22
C ARG A 123 10.29 3.40 3.88
N CYS A 124 10.48 3.42 5.19
CA CYS A 124 11.26 4.46 5.84
C CYS A 124 12.76 4.19 5.63
N THR A 125 13.52 5.27 5.55
CA THR A 125 14.96 5.24 5.31
C THR A 125 15.73 5.39 6.62
N VAL A 126 16.89 4.75 6.77
CA VAL A 126 17.72 4.81 7.98
C VAL A 126 18.07 6.26 8.37
N GLY A 127 18.39 7.13 7.40
CA GLY A 127 18.67 8.54 7.69
C GLY A 127 17.45 9.30 8.23
N GLY A 128 16.26 9.01 7.71
CA GLY A 128 15.01 9.54 8.25
C GLY A 128 14.71 9.02 9.67
N MET A 129 15.07 7.77 9.96
CA MET A 129 14.93 7.19 11.30
C MET A 129 15.86 7.90 12.30
N VAL A 130 17.14 8.07 11.96
CA VAL A 130 18.09 8.81 12.81
C VAL A 130 17.64 10.27 12.98
N ALA A 131 17.21 10.93 11.89
CA ALA A 131 16.74 12.32 11.94
C ALA A 131 15.53 12.52 12.85
N ASN A 132 14.62 11.54 12.98
CA ASN A 132 13.46 11.62 13.88
C ASN A 132 13.71 10.97 15.26
N ASN A 133 14.90 10.40 15.47
CA ASN A 133 15.15 9.45 16.57
C ASN A 133 14.07 8.34 16.66
N ALA A 134 13.67 7.82 15.50
CA ALA A 134 12.61 6.85 15.39
C ALA A 134 12.99 5.52 16.08
N CYS A 135 11.96 4.76 16.40
CA CYS A 135 12.04 3.46 17.06
C CYS A 135 10.94 2.57 16.48
N GLY A 136 10.40 1.62 17.26
CA GLY A 136 9.39 0.68 16.78
C GLY A 136 8.84 -0.18 17.90
N SER A 137 8.18 -1.28 17.57
CA SER A 137 7.60 -2.17 18.58
C SER A 137 8.67 -2.80 19.50
N HIS A 138 9.90 -2.95 19.00
CA HIS A 138 11.00 -3.60 19.73
C HIS A 138 11.90 -2.64 20.51
N SER A 139 11.55 -1.36 20.68
CA SER A 139 12.41 -0.44 21.45
C SER A 139 12.48 -0.76 22.94
N VAL A 140 11.54 -1.54 23.49
CA VAL A 140 11.69 -2.11 24.84
C VAL A 140 12.98 -2.94 24.95
N ALA A 141 13.34 -3.69 23.90
CA ALA A 141 14.54 -4.51 23.87
C ALA A 141 15.77 -3.78 23.30
N TRP A 142 15.59 -2.96 22.26
CA TRP A 142 16.70 -2.45 21.45
C TRP A 142 16.83 -0.93 21.41
N GLY A 143 15.95 -0.21 22.09
CA GLY A 143 15.97 1.25 22.17
C GLY A 143 15.67 1.96 20.85
N THR A 144 16.09 3.22 20.77
CA THR A 144 15.81 4.14 19.66
C THR A 144 16.89 4.11 18.58
N ALA A 145 16.70 4.87 17.49
CA ALA A 145 17.76 5.10 16.51
C ALA A 145 19.01 5.74 17.14
N ALA A 146 18.87 6.62 18.14
CA ALA A 146 19.99 7.15 18.92
C ALA A 146 20.74 6.01 19.65
N ASP A 147 20.04 5.04 20.23
CA ASP A 147 20.71 3.93 20.93
C ASP A 147 21.54 3.04 19.98
N ASN A 148 21.20 3.07 18.69
CA ASN A 148 21.80 2.23 17.65
C ASN A 148 22.71 2.99 16.67
N ILE A 149 22.98 4.29 16.86
CA ILE A 149 23.91 5.06 16.01
C ILE A 149 25.31 5.11 16.64
N LEU A 150 26.34 4.86 15.83
CA LEU A 150 27.75 4.88 16.26
C LEU A 150 28.51 6.07 15.66
N SER A 151 28.23 6.39 14.40
CA SER A 151 28.77 7.57 13.74
C SER A 151 27.80 8.16 12.72
N VAL A 152 27.90 9.47 12.53
CA VAL A 152 27.17 10.24 11.53
C VAL A 152 28.17 11.11 10.79
N THR A 153 28.32 10.88 9.48
CA THR A 153 29.02 11.80 8.59
C THR A 153 27.99 12.67 7.89
N MET A 154 28.17 14.00 7.93
CA MET A 154 27.23 14.95 7.37
C MET A 154 27.91 16.15 6.73
N MET A 155 27.24 16.72 5.73
CA MET A 155 27.64 17.94 5.04
C MET A 155 26.92 19.16 5.63
N LEU A 156 27.69 20.19 5.96
CA LEU A 156 27.20 21.47 6.48
C LEU A 156 26.82 22.42 5.33
N ALA A 157 26.22 23.57 5.69
CA ALA A 157 25.70 24.55 4.72
C ALA A 157 26.81 25.18 3.86
N ASP A 158 28.03 25.24 4.38
CA ASP A 158 29.22 25.72 3.69
C ASP A 158 29.91 24.65 2.82
N GLY A 159 29.41 23.41 2.85
CA GLY A 159 29.95 22.26 2.11
C GLY A 159 31.03 21.47 2.86
N ARG A 160 31.45 21.88 4.07
CA ARG A 160 32.34 21.05 4.91
C ARG A 160 31.65 19.74 5.26
N ILE A 161 32.43 18.66 5.29
CA ILE A 161 31.99 17.36 5.76
C ILE A 161 32.61 17.12 7.12
N ILE A 162 31.78 16.74 8.08
CA ILE A 162 32.18 16.40 9.44
C ILE A 162 31.70 15.00 9.79
N THR A 163 32.38 14.35 10.72
CA THR A 163 32.02 13.06 11.30
C THR A 163 31.89 13.20 12.82
N ALA A 164 30.69 12.93 13.31
CA ALA A 164 30.40 12.80 14.73
C ALA A 164 30.40 11.32 15.12
N THR A 165 30.93 11.00 16.29
CA THR A 165 31.03 9.63 16.82
C THR A 165 30.51 9.56 18.25
N GLU A 166 30.62 8.38 18.85
CA GLU A 166 30.32 8.18 20.28
C GLU A 166 31.24 8.97 21.22
N THR A 167 32.36 9.50 20.73
CA THR A 167 33.40 10.14 21.57
C THR A 167 33.69 11.61 21.23
N GLY A 168 33.11 12.15 20.15
CA GLY A 168 33.37 13.53 19.75
C GLY A 168 32.99 13.86 18.32
N CYS A 169 33.61 14.90 17.78
CA CYS A 169 33.49 15.34 16.39
C CYS A 169 34.89 15.60 15.82
N ASP A 170 35.12 15.22 14.56
CA ASP A 170 36.40 15.43 13.88
C ASP A 170 36.70 16.91 13.56
N ASP A 171 35.69 17.78 13.55
CA ASP A 171 35.86 19.23 13.46
C ASP A 171 36.14 19.83 14.86
N PRO A 172 37.36 20.33 15.11
CA PRO A 172 37.75 20.80 16.44
C PRO A 172 37.00 22.04 16.90
N VAL A 173 36.53 22.88 15.96
CA VAL A 173 35.79 24.11 16.30
C VAL A 173 34.38 23.73 16.77
N ILE A 174 33.71 22.84 16.05
CA ILE A 174 32.40 22.33 16.45
C ILE A 174 32.51 21.58 17.78
N GLU A 175 33.52 20.72 17.94
CA GLU A 175 33.71 19.99 19.20
C GLU A 175 33.89 20.95 20.39
N GLU A 176 34.75 21.97 20.27
CA GLU A 176 34.95 22.97 21.33
C GLU A 176 33.65 23.71 21.67
N GLN A 177 32.89 24.12 20.65
CA GLN A 177 31.60 24.79 20.83
C GLN A 177 30.56 23.90 21.54
N LEU A 178 30.51 22.60 21.21
CA LEU A 178 29.65 21.62 21.86
C LEU A 178 30.04 21.39 23.33
N ARG A 179 31.35 21.30 23.63
CA ARG A 179 31.83 21.20 25.02
C ARG A 179 31.45 22.44 25.82
N ASN A 180 31.63 23.63 25.24
CA ASN A 180 31.23 24.89 25.86
C ASN A 180 29.71 24.98 26.09
N LEU A 181 28.90 24.54 25.12
CA LEU A 181 27.45 24.46 25.25
C LEU A 181 27.04 23.55 26.42
N ARG A 182 27.63 22.35 26.48
CA ARG A 182 27.42 21.37 27.55
C ARG A 182 27.79 21.95 28.91
N ASP A 183 29.00 22.48 29.06
CA ASP A 183 29.54 22.89 30.37
C ASP A 183 28.73 24.04 30.99
N ARG A 184 28.17 24.92 30.14
CA ARG A 184 27.28 25.99 30.59
C ARG A 184 25.88 25.53 30.98
N ASN A 185 25.48 24.31 30.62
CA ASN A 185 24.09 23.82 30.76
C ASN A 185 23.95 22.47 31.46
N LEU A 186 25.01 21.97 32.12
CA LEU A 186 25.03 20.66 32.81
C LEU A 186 23.82 20.42 33.72
N ALA A 187 23.42 21.42 34.51
CA ALA A 187 22.31 21.28 35.46
C ALA A 187 20.97 21.05 34.77
N VAL A 188 20.63 21.86 33.77
CA VAL A 188 19.35 21.73 33.05
C VAL A 188 19.31 20.49 32.16
N PHE A 189 20.45 20.10 31.56
CA PHE A 189 20.51 18.87 30.77
C PHE A 189 20.27 17.62 31.62
N ARG A 190 20.71 17.61 32.89
CA ARG A 190 20.45 16.49 33.83
C ARG A 190 19.04 16.44 34.38
N THR A 191 18.37 17.57 34.46
CA THR A 191 17.10 17.70 35.20
C THR A 191 15.88 17.81 34.31
N GLU A 192 16.04 18.29 33.07
CA GLU A 192 14.94 18.51 32.13
C GLU A 192 14.97 17.55 30.93
N LEU A 193 16.12 16.97 30.57
CA LEU A 193 16.28 16.13 29.38
C LEU A 193 16.59 14.67 29.73
N GLY A 194 16.15 13.73 28.89
CA GLY A 194 16.48 12.30 29.04
C GLY A 194 15.93 11.63 30.31
N ARG A 195 14.80 12.11 30.84
CA ARG A 195 14.20 11.62 32.10
C ARG A 195 13.55 10.25 31.97
N PHE A 196 13.11 9.89 30.77
CA PHE A 196 12.55 8.58 30.43
C PHE A 196 12.85 8.26 28.95
N ALA A 197 12.74 6.98 28.57
CA ALA A 197 13.22 6.47 27.28
C ALA A 197 12.59 7.16 26.04
N ARG A 198 11.32 7.55 26.12
CA ARG A 198 10.58 8.21 25.02
C ARG A 198 10.48 9.73 25.17
N GLN A 199 11.42 10.35 25.87
CA GLN A 199 11.54 11.81 25.88
C GLN A 199 12.29 12.29 24.63
N VAL A 200 11.59 12.33 23.49
CA VAL A 200 12.22 12.62 22.18
C VAL A 200 12.11 14.08 21.75
N SER A 201 11.15 14.86 22.24
CA SER A 201 10.97 16.25 21.82
C SER A 201 12.19 17.13 22.10
N GLY A 202 12.59 17.93 21.12
CA GLY A 202 13.78 18.78 21.13
C GLY A 202 15.06 18.04 20.74
N TYR A 203 16.21 18.70 20.88
CA TYR A 203 17.50 18.05 20.64
C TYR A 203 17.92 17.17 21.83
N GLY A 204 18.51 16.02 21.55
CA GLY A 204 19.04 15.06 22.53
C GLY A 204 20.31 15.53 23.28
N LEU A 205 20.34 16.76 23.81
CA LEU A 205 21.56 17.37 24.36
C LEU A 205 22.06 16.70 25.65
N HIS A 206 21.23 15.90 26.32
CA HIS A 206 21.66 15.08 27.44
C HIS A 206 22.73 14.05 27.04
N HIS A 207 22.80 13.63 25.77
CA HIS A 207 23.88 12.74 25.29
C HIS A 207 25.27 13.40 25.33
N LEU A 208 25.34 14.73 25.37
CA LEU A 208 26.60 15.46 25.53
C LEU A 208 27.13 15.41 26.96
N LEU A 209 26.34 15.01 27.96
CA LEU A 209 26.79 14.97 29.35
C LEU A 209 28.02 14.06 29.53
N PRO A 210 28.98 14.40 30.42
CA PRO A 210 30.17 13.59 30.63
C PRO A 210 29.87 12.14 31.03
N GLU A 211 28.87 11.93 31.89
CA GLU A 211 28.39 10.61 32.31
C GLU A 211 27.78 9.78 31.17
N ASN A 212 27.42 10.42 30.06
CA ASN A 212 26.91 9.80 28.83
C ASN A 212 27.99 9.70 27.74
N GLY A 213 29.26 9.95 28.09
CA GLY A 213 30.40 9.78 27.19
C GLY A 213 30.65 10.92 26.20
N PHE A 214 29.92 12.05 26.30
CA PHE A 214 29.96 13.12 25.30
C PHE A 214 29.65 12.59 23.88
N ASN A 215 28.55 11.84 23.77
CA ASN A 215 28.19 11.16 22.54
C ASN A 215 27.52 12.13 21.54
N VAL A 216 28.31 12.63 20.59
CA VAL A 216 27.85 13.60 19.59
C VAL A 216 26.96 12.92 18.54
N ALA A 217 27.28 11.70 18.12
CA ALA A 217 26.44 10.95 17.17
C ALA A 217 24.99 10.80 17.66
N ARG A 218 24.80 10.49 18.95
CA ARG A 218 23.48 10.42 19.58
C ARG A 218 22.81 11.78 19.72
N ALA A 219 23.56 12.84 20.02
CA ALA A 219 23.01 14.19 20.11
C ALA A 219 22.49 14.72 18.76
N LEU A 220 22.96 14.18 17.63
CA LEU A 220 22.47 14.50 16.29
C LEU A 220 21.20 13.72 15.90
N ALA A 221 20.87 12.63 16.60
CA ALA A 221 19.61 11.93 16.39
C ALA A 221 18.44 12.80 16.90
N GLY A 222 17.33 12.82 16.17
CA GLY A 222 16.21 13.74 16.45
C GLY A 222 16.44 15.17 15.93
N SER A 223 17.47 15.40 15.12
CA SER A 223 17.74 16.73 14.55
C SER A 223 16.84 17.15 13.40
N GLU A 224 16.03 16.23 12.87
CA GLU A 224 15.00 16.48 11.84
C GLU A 224 15.53 17.19 10.57
N GLY A 225 16.79 16.94 10.22
CA GLY A 225 17.44 17.59 9.08
C GLY A 225 17.72 19.08 9.28
N THR A 226 17.68 19.59 10.51
CA THR A 226 17.97 21.00 10.83
C THR A 226 19.46 21.29 10.94
N LEU A 227 20.36 20.30 10.99
CA LEU A 227 21.79 20.58 11.25
C LEU A 227 22.66 20.46 10.00
N GLY A 228 22.20 19.74 8.98
CA GLY A 228 22.92 19.49 7.75
C GLY A 228 22.51 18.18 7.10
N VAL A 229 23.21 17.80 6.04
CA VAL A 229 22.87 16.63 5.20
C VAL A 229 23.67 15.42 5.63
N MET A 230 23.03 14.45 6.29
CA MET A 230 23.65 13.15 6.55
C MET A 230 24.03 12.48 5.22
N THR A 231 25.27 12.02 5.08
CA THR A 231 25.78 11.36 3.87
C THR A 231 26.17 9.91 4.11
N GLU A 232 26.55 9.57 5.33
CA GLU A 232 26.93 8.21 5.75
C GLU A 232 26.60 8.01 7.23
N LEU A 233 26.14 6.81 7.58
CA LEU A 233 25.75 6.42 8.94
C LEU A 233 26.37 5.06 9.25
N THR A 234 27.04 4.92 10.39
CA THR A 234 27.41 3.61 10.94
C THR A 234 26.49 3.27 12.09
N VAL A 235 25.73 2.20 11.95
CA VAL A 235 24.73 1.73 12.91
C VAL A 235 25.13 0.40 13.54
N ARG A 236 24.64 0.17 14.76
CA ARG A 236 24.74 -1.10 15.48
C ARG A 236 23.72 -2.10 14.95
N LEU A 237 24.12 -3.36 14.87
CA LEU A 237 23.27 -4.51 14.60
C LEU A 237 23.12 -5.35 15.89
N VAL A 238 21.96 -5.97 16.04
CA VAL A 238 21.63 -6.81 17.19
C VAL A 238 21.35 -8.24 16.73
N GLN A 239 21.48 -9.19 17.66
CA GLN A 239 21.14 -10.57 17.41
C GLN A 239 19.68 -10.80 17.86
N PRO A 240 18.75 -11.14 16.95
CA PRO A 240 17.40 -11.48 17.34
C PRO A 240 17.38 -12.80 18.12
N PRO A 241 16.39 -13.02 19.00
CA PRO A 241 16.23 -14.28 19.72
C PRO A 241 15.96 -15.45 18.76
N ALA A 242 16.34 -16.66 19.16
CA ALA A 242 16.18 -17.85 18.33
C ALA A 242 14.72 -18.33 18.22
N ALA A 243 13.90 -18.02 19.23
CA ALA A 243 12.47 -18.28 19.24
C ALA A 243 11.72 -17.13 19.92
N THR A 244 10.47 -16.93 19.51
CA THR A 244 9.55 -15.96 20.12
C THR A 244 8.21 -16.60 20.48
N ALA A 245 7.48 -15.99 21.41
CA ALA A 245 6.08 -16.27 21.65
C ALA A 245 5.33 -14.96 21.88
N LEU A 246 4.18 -14.83 21.23
CA LEU A 246 3.27 -13.71 21.40
C LEU A 246 2.21 -14.07 22.44
N VAL A 247 2.09 -13.25 23.47
CA VAL A 247 0.98 -13.28 24.42
C VAL A 247 0.06 -12.10 24.12
N VAL A 248 -1.19 -12.37 23.80
CA VAL A 248 -2.24 -11.34 23.72
C VAL A 248 -3.07 -11.42 24.98
N LEU A 249 -3.06 -10.37 25.79
CA LEU A 249 -3.88 -10.23 26.99
C LEU A 249 -5.13 -9.42 26.65
N GLY A 250 -6.31 -9.95 26.94
CA GLY A 250 -7.57 -9.21 26.90
C GLY A 250 -7.87 -8.62 28.28
N CYS A 251 -7.89 -7.29 28.35
CA CYS A 251 -8.18 -6.52 29.54
C CYS A 251 -9.63 -6.04 29.55
N VAL A 252 -10.14 -5.63 30.71
CA VAL A 252 -11.50 -5.06 30.81
C VAL A 252 -11.69 -3.83 29.91
N ASP A 253 -10.69 -2.97 29.81
CA ASP A 253 -10.64 -1.78 28.98
C ASP A 253 -9.18 -1.41 28.62
N VAL A 254 -9.02 -0.34 27.84
CA VAL A 254 -7.69 0.18 27.44
C VAL A 254 -6.90 0.78 28.60
N PHE A 255 -7.56 1.30 29.64
CA PHE A 255 -6.90 1.91 30.79
C PHE A 255 -6.24 0.84 31.67
N ALA A 256 -6.92 -0.30 31.86
CA ALA A 256 -6.37 -1.47 32.53
C ALA A 256 -5.18 -2.06 31.77
N ALA A 257 -5.23 -2.09 30.43
CA ALA A 257 -4.09 -2.45 29.60
C ALA A 257 -2.90 -1.50 29.85
N ALA A 258 -3.14 -0.19 29.86
CA ALA A 258 -2.11 0.81 30.16
C ALA A 258 -1.53 0.70 31.59
N GLU A 259 -2.34 0.33 32.58
CA GLU A 259 -1.90 0.15 33.96
C GLU A 259 -0.99 -1.08 34.15
N ILE A 260 -1.26 -2.15 33.38
CA ILE A 260 -0.47 -3.38 33.44
C ILE A 260 0.87 -3.23 32.70
N ALA A 261 0.90 -2.50 31.58
CA ALA A 261 2.04 -2.47 30.67
C ALA A 261 3.41 -2.17 31.32
N PRO A 262 3.56 -1.20 32.24
CA PRO A 262 4.86 -0.90 32.88
C PRO A 262 5.43 -2.08 33.65
N ARG A 263 4.58 -2.95 34.22
CA ARG A 263 4.97 -4.14 34.99
C ARG A 263 5.56 -5.26 34.13
N LEU A 264 5.39 -5.16 32.81
CA LEU A 264 5.83 -6.15 31.83
C LEU A 264 7.22 -5.83 31.26
N ARG A 265 7.83 -4.69 31.61
CA ARG A 265 9.17 -4.30 31.16
C ARG A 265 10.25 -5.16 31.84
N ARG A 266 10.45 -6.38 31.33
CA ARG A 266 11.42 -7.36 31.83
C ARG A 266 12.49 -7.65 30.76
N PRO A 267 13.69 -8.13 31.14
CA PRO A 267 14.77 -8.41 30.18
C PRO A 267 14.40 -9.35 29.02
N GLU A 268 13.50 -10.31 29.25
CA GLU A 268 13.05 -11.29 28.26
C GLU A 268 11.92 -10.79 27.33
N VAL A 269 11.35 -9.62 27.62
CA VAL A 269 10.24 -9.05 26.85
C VAL A 269 10.77 -8.15 25.75
N LEU A 270 10.35 -8.43 24.52
CA LEU A 270 10.76 -7.73 23.32
C LEU A 270 9.87 -6.54 22.99
N THR A 271 8.56 -6.71 23.18
CA THR A 271 7.54 -5.73 22.79
C THR A 271 6.41 -5.67 23.82
N ILE A 272 5.80 -4.50 24.00
CA ILE A 272 4.60 -4.31 24.85
C ILE A 272 3.70 -3.28 24.18
N GLU A 273 2.80 -3.75 23.32
CA GLU A 273 1.91 -2.90 22.52
C GLU A 273 0.49 -2.92 23.05
N GLY A 274 -0.16 -1.76 23.11
CA GLY A 274 -1.54 -1.60 23.53
C GLY A 274 -2.48 -1.17 22.42
N MET A 275 -3.73 -1.61 22.48
CA MET A 275 -4.82 -1.10 21.64
C MET A 275 -6.17 -1.17 22.36
N GLY A 276 -7.07 -0.22 22.07
CA GLY A 276 -8.46 -0.23 22.54
C GLY A 276 -9.43 -1.01 21.63
N ALA A 277 -10.63 -1.31 22.16
CA ALA A 277 -11.75 -1.92 21.42
C ALA A 277 -12.13 -1.16 20.14
N ASP A 278 -12.10 0.16 20.17
CA ASP A 278 -12.50 1.03 19.06
C ASP A 278 -11.69 0.77 17.77
N LEU A 279 -10.43 0.31 17.91
CA LEU A 279 -9.60 -0.05 16.76
C LEU A 279 -10.15 -1.28 16.02
N LEU A 280 -10.69 -2.25 16.76
CA LEU A 280 -11.30 -3.45 16.19
C LEU A 280 -12.63 -3.11 15.50
N GLU A 281 -13.43 -2.22 16.09
CA GLU A 281 -14.67 -1.74 15.46
C GLU A 281 -14.40 -1.00 14.14
N ALA A 282 -13.38 -0.13 14.11
CA ALA A 282 -12.93 0.52 12.88
C ALA A 282 -12.43 -0.49 11.82
N LEU A 283 -11.79 -1.58 12.25
CA LEU A 283 -11.35 -2.64 11.35
C LEU A 283 -12.53 -3.42 10.77
N HIS A 284 -13.56 -3.73 11.57
CA HIS A 284 -14.78 -4.43 11.11
C HIS A 284 -15.59 -3.62 10.10
N ALA A 285 -15.54 -2.30 10.17
CA ALA A 285 -16.17 -1.42 9.19
C ALA A 285 -15.53 -1.52 7.79
N ARG A 286 -14.34 -2.13 7.67
CA ARG A 286 -13.66 -2.27 6.38
C ARG A 286 -14.28 -3.38 5.52
N PRO A 287 -14.40 -3.18 4.19
CA PRO A 287 -14.88 -4.22 3.29
C PRO A 287 -14.03 -5.49 3.39
N GLY A 288 -14.68 -6.63 3.64
CA GLY A 288 -14.02 -7.94 3.73
C GLY A 288 -13.31 -8.23 5.06
N ALA A 289 -13.39 -7.34 6.06
CA ALA A 289 -12.74 -7.50 7.36
C ALA A 289 -13.70 -7.77 8.53
N GLY A 290 -14.96 -8.14 8.25
CA GLY A 290 -15.98 -8.37 9.28
C GLY A 290 -15.67 -9.50 10.27
N SER A 291 -14.75 -10.41 9.93
CA SER A 291 -14.25 -11.47 10.83
C SER A 291 -12.89 -11.15 11.47
N ALA A 292 -12.33 -9.97 11.20
CA ALA A 292 -11.01 -9.61 11.72
C ALA A 292 -11.02 -9.61 13.26
N GLY A 293 -9.92 -10.04 13.89
CA GLY A 293 -9.85 -10.14 15.34
C GLY A 293 -10.68 -11.26 15.98
N ALA A 294 -11.25 -12.19 15.20
CA ALA A 294 -11.87 -13.41 15.75
C ALA A 294 -10.89 -14.27 16.59
N GLU A 295 -9.59 -14.11 16.38
CA GLU A 295 -8.51 -14.76 17.12
C GLU A 295 -8.15 -14.04 18.44
N LEU A 296 -8.66 -12.82 18.65
CA LEU A 296 -8.38 -12.06 19.87
C LEU A 296 -9.13 -12.65 21.06
N PRO A 297 -8.49 -12.72 22.24
CA PRO A 297 -9.19 -13.06 23.46
C PRO A 297 -10.25 -11.99 23.77
N ARG A 298 -11.27 -12.36 24.54
CA ARG A 298 -12.29 -11.41 25.03
C ARG A 298 -11.60 -10.26 25.79
N GLY A 299 -12.04 -9.02 25.54
CA GLY A 299 -11.55 -7.81 26.22
C GLY A 299 -12.14 -6.52 25.64
N GLY A 300 -12.03 -5.42 26.39
CA GLY A 300 -12.29 -4.04 25.93
C GLY A 300 -10.99 -3.25 25.65
N GLY A 301 -9.84 -3.84 25.94
CA GLY A 301 -8.52 -3.38 25.53
C GLY A 301 -7.56 -4.56 25.51
N TRP A 302 -6.48 -4.46 24.74
CA TRP A 302 -5.52 -5.56 24.60
C TRP A 302 -4.08 -5.10 24.78
N LEU A 303 -3.27 -6.01 25.33
CA LEU A 303 -1.81 -5.93 25.31
C LEU A 303 -1.22 -7.07 24.49
N TYR A 304 -0.30 -6.74 23.58
CA TYR A 304 0.51 -7.67 22.81
C TYR A 304 1.91 -7.67 23.40
N VAL A 305 2.32 -8.81 23.93
CA VAL A 305 3.58 -9.00 24.63
C VAL A 305 4.36 -10.09 23.94
N GLU A 306 5.44 -9.74 23.25
CA GLU A 306 6.31 -10.71 22.63
C GLU A 306 7.50 -11.01 23.55
N LEU A 307 7.74 -12.29 23.80
CA LEU A 307 8.88 -12.78 24.57
C LEU A 307 9.91 -13.43 23.64
N GLY A 308 11.19 -13.28 23.96
CA GLY A 308 12.30 -13.90 23.24
C GLY A 308 13.07 -14.91 24.10
N GLY A 309 13.63 -15.95 23.47
CA GLY A 309 14.49 -16.93 24.15
C GLY A 309 15.23 -17.86 23.20
N ALA A 310 15.89 -18.88 23.77
CA ALA A 310 16.77 -19.77 23.02
C ALA A 310 16.02 -20.93 22.33
N SER A 311 14.82 -21.28 22.79
CA SER A 311 14.00 -22.34 22.19
C SER A 311 12.51 -22.09 22.30
N ALA A 312 11.71 -22.65 21.38
CA ALA A 312 10.26 -22.50 21.39
C ALA A 312 9.62 -23.04 22.69
N ALA A 313 10.16 -24.12 23.26
CA ALA A 313 9.66 -24.71 24.50
C ALA A 313 9.88 -23.80 25.71
N GLU A 314 11.07 -23.19 25.80
CA GLU A 314 11.43 -22.25 26.86
C GLU A 314 10.53 -21.01 26.83
N VAL A 315 10.39 -20.39 25.65
CA VAL A 315 9.60 -19.16 25.52
C VAL A 315 8.11 -19.43 25.74
N ALA A 316 7.59 -20.59 25.29
CA ALA A 316 6.22 -21.00 25.59
C ALA A 316 5.97 -21.20 27.10
N ALA A 317 6.96 -21.73 27.83
CA ALA A 317 6.88 -21.89 29.27
C ALA A 317 6.93 -20.52 29.98
N ALA A 318 7.83 -19.63 29.57
CA ALA A 318 7.93 -18.26 30.08
C ALA A 318 6.63 -17.47 29.85
N ALA A 319 6.07 -17.55 28.65
CA ALA A 319 4.78 -16.93 28.30
C ALA A 319 3.64 -17.40 29.21
N ARG A 320 3.53 -18.71 29.47
CA ARG A 320 2.52 -19.27 30.38
C ARG A 320 2.75 -18.84 31.83
N GLY A 321 4.01 -18.79 32.27
CA GLY A 321 4.38 -18.30 33.61
C GLY A 321 3.99 -16.83 33.81
N LEU A 322 4.28 -15.98 32.82
CA LEU A 322 3.90 -14.57 32.83
C LEU A 322 2.38 -14.40 32.96
N VAL A 323 1.60 -15.13 32.16
CA VAL A 323 0.13 -15.10 32.26
C VAL A 323 -0.36 -15.52 33.65
N ALA A 324 0.18 -16.61 34.20
CA ALA A 324 -0.23 -17.12 35.52
C ALA A 324 0.01 -16.10 36.64
N GLU A 325 1.10 -15.34 36.55
CA GLU A 325 1.40 -14.24 37.49
C GLU A 325 0.36 -13.12 37.42
N LEU A 326 -0.01 -12.73 36.20
CA LEU A 326 -0.86 -11.56 35.94
C LEU A 326 -2.35 -11.79 36.22
N LEU A 327 -2.83 -13.04 36.13
CA LEU A 327 -4.25 -13.39 36.36
C LEU A 327 -4.72 -13.14 37.80
N THR A 328 -3.82 -12.82 38.73
CA THR A 328 -4.14 -12.56 40.14
C THR A 328 -4.83 -11.21 40.40
N GLY A 329 -4.88 -10.30 39.42
CA GLY A 329 -5.34 -8.91 39.59
C GLY A 329 -6.76 -8.57 39.13
N GLY A 330 -7.54 -9.51 38.56
CA GLY A 330 -8.94 -9.28 38.15
C GLY A 330 -9.18 -8.35 36.94
N GLN A 331 -8.15 -7.68 36.41
CA GLN A 331 -8.23 -6.78 35.26
C GLN A 331 -8.13 -7.49 33.90
N ILE A 332 -7.63 -8.73 33.87
CA ILE A 332 -7.49 -9.57 32.68
C ILE A 332 -8.69 -10.50 32.58
N VAL A 333 -9.40 -10.43 31.45
CA VAL A 333 -10.63 -11.20 31.19
C VAL A 333 -10.47 -12.28 30.12
N GLY A 334 -9.30 -12.33 29.46
CA GLY A 334 -8.93 -13.39 28.53
C GLY A 334 -7.46 -13.31 28.15
N PHE A 335 -6.91 -14.38 27.58
CA PHE A 335 -5.57 -14.35 26.99
C PHE A 335 -5.43 -15.42 25.90
N THR A 336 -4.46 -15.21 25.00
CA THR A 336 -4.01 -16.19 24.00
C THR A 336 -2.49 -16.22 24.00
N VAL A 337 -1.89 -17.41 23.90
CA VAL A 337 -0.44 -17.60 23.71
C VAL A 337 -0.20 -18.25 22.36
N VAL A 338 0.61 -17.61 21.52
CA VAL A 338 0.90 -18.03 20.15
C VAL A 338 2.41 -18.18 19.96
N THR A 339 2.84 -19.37 19.57
CA THR A 339 4.23 -19.67 19.20
C THR A 339 4.40 -19.94 17.71
N ASP A 340 3.29 -20.10 16.98
CA ASP A 340 3.29 -20.25 15.53
C ASP A 340 3.51 -18.87 14.89
N PRO A 341 4.60 -18.65 14.13
CA PRO A 341 4.89 -17.37 13.50
C PRO A 341 3.79 -16.89 12.56
N VAL A 342 3.04 -17.79 11.92
CA VAL A 342 1.97 -17.43 10.98
C VAL A 342 0.79 -16.81 11.72
N GLN A 343 0.35 -17.46 12.79
CA GLN A 343 -0.72 -16.95 13.67
C GLN A 343 -0.27 -15.66 14.38
N ALA A 344 0.97 -15.60 14.88
CA ALA A 344 1.50 -14.39 15.52
C ALA A 344 1.50 -13.21 14.53
N ARG A 345 1.86 -13.46 13.26
CA ARG A 345 1.81 -12.42 12.21
C ARG A 345 0.39 -11.96 11.91
N ALA A 346 -0.61 -12.84 11.92
CA ALA A 346 -2.01 -12.48 11.72
C ALA A 346 -2.49 -11.51 12.81
N LEU A 347 -2.16 -11.79 14.07
CA LEU A 347 -2.44 -10.92 15.21
C LEU A 347 -1.68 -9.59 15.13
N TRP A 348 -0.38 -9.62 14.83
CA TRP A 348 0.45 -8.41 14.67
C TRP A 348 -0.05 -7.48 13.58
N ARG A 349 -0.58 -8.02 12.47
CA ARG A 349 -1.18 -7.22 11.39
C ARG A 349 -2.34 -6.34 11.88
N ILE A 350 -3.11 -6.78 12.88
CA ILE A 350 -4.20 -5.98 13.45
C ILE A 350 -3.62 -4.72 14.13
N ARG A 351 -2.60 -4.89 14.98
CA ARG A 351 -1.95 -3.79 15.71
C ARG A 351 -1.17 -2.86 14.78
N GLU A 352 -0.37 -3.39 13.85
CA GLU A 352 0.48 -2.58 12.97
C GLU A 352 -0.30 -1.76 11.95
N ALA A 353 -1.42 -2.28 11.45
CA ALA A 353 -2.23 -1.58 10.46
C ALA A 353 -3.04 -0.42 11.08
N GLY A 354 -3.09 -0.30 12.41
CA GLY A 354 -3.93 0.67 13.12
C GLY A 354 -3.79 2.11 12.60
N ALA A 355 -2.55 2.58 12.41
CA ALA A 355 -2.27 3.95 11.96
C ALA A 355 -2.86 4.32 10.58
N GLY A 356 -3.12 3.33 9.72
CA GLY A 356 -3.82 3.52 8.44
C GLY A 356 -5.29 3.09 8.48
N ILE A 357 -5.65 2.07 9.27
CA ILE A 357 -7.03 1.61 9.47
C ILE A 357 -7.90 2.74 10.03
N VAL A 358 -7.44 3.42 11.08
CA VAL A 358 -8.24 4.43 11.80
C VAL A 358 -8.20 5.81 11.15
N THR A 359 -8.03 5.88 9.83
CA THR A 359 -8.17 7.13 9.05
C THR A 359 -9.60 7.38 8.60
N ARG A 360 -10.44 6.34 8.71
CA ARG A 360 -11.90 6.39 8.53
C ARG A 360 -12.56 5.82 9.77
N LEU A 361 -13.48 6.58 10.34
CA LEU A 361 -14.32 6.11 11.43
C LEU A 361 -15.41 5.16 10.88
N PRO A 362 -16.03 4.32 11.73
CA PRO A 362 -17.09 3.40 11.30
C PRO A 362 -18.28 4.07 10.61
N ASP A 363 -18.53 5.35 10.89
CA ASP A 363 -19.57 6.18 10.27
C ASP A 363 -19.16 6.79 8.91
N GLY A 364 -17.93 6.53 8.44
CA GLY A 364 -17.35 7.08 7.21
C GLY A 364 -16.61 8.42 7.41
N GLY A 365 -16.64 8.99 8.63
CA GLY A 365 -15.96 10.23 8.99
C GLY A 365 -14.44 10.16 8.79
N GLU A 366 -13.82 11.30 8.50
CA GLU A 366 -12.36 11.44 8.37
C GLU A 366 -11.70 11.52 9.75
N ALA A 367 -10.60 10.79 9.92
CA ALA A 367 -9.74 10.91 11.10
C ALA A 367 -8.30 11.18 10.68
N TRP A 368 -7.70 12.20 11.30
CA TRP A 368 -6.45 12.80 10.89
C TRP A 368 -5.35 12.60 11.94
N PRO A 369 -4.06 12.66 11.54
CA PRO A 369 -2.99 13.00 12.47
C PRO A 369 -3.19 14.39 13.08
N GLY A 370 -2.55 14.65 14.20
CA GLY A 370 -2.44 15.91 14.91
C GLY A 370 -1.82 15.72 16.31
N TRP A 371 -2.20 14.66 17.03
CA TRP A 371 -1.75 14.36 18.40
C TRP A 371 -1.31 12.90 18.60
N GLU A 372 -0.74 12.27 17.57
CA GLU A 372 -0.48 10.82 17.55
C GLU A 372 0.86 10.36 18.13
N ASP A 373 1.46 11.08 19.08
CA ASP A 373 2.82 10.70 19.54
C ASP A 373 3.17 11.19 20.94
N SER A 374 2.17 11.45 21.77
CA SER A 374 2.43 11.88 23.14
C SER A 374 3.00 10.73 23.95
N ALA A 375 4.05 11.00 24.71
CA ALA A 375 4.67 10.02 25.60
C ALA A 375 4.75 10.55 27.03
N VAL A 376 4.46 9.69 28.01
CA VAL A 376 4.62 9.97 29.44
C VAL A 376 5.51 8.88 30.06
N PRO A 377 6.08 9.09 31.26
CA PRO A 377 6.63 7.98 32.03
C PRO A 377 5.61 6.81 32.08
N PRO A 378 6.00 5.56 31.75
CA PRO A 378 5.04 4.47 31.57
C PRO A 378 4.08 4.27 32.75
N GLU A 379 4.56 4.47 33.97
CA GLU A 379 3.80 4.41 35.22
C GLU A 379 2.61 5.39 35.29
N HIS A 380 2.61 6.43 34.47
CA HIS A 380 1.56 7.45 34.41
C HIS A 380 0.62 7.27 33.21
N LEU A 381 0.86 6.28 32.35
CA LEU A 381 0.13 6.11 31.10
C LEU A 381 -1.38 5.95 31.29
N ALA A 382 -1.81 5.14 32.28
CA ALA A 382 -3.22 4.88 32.52
C ALA A 382 -3.98 6.15 32.91
N ASP A 383 -3.43 6.95 33.82
CA ASP A 383 -4.04 8.20 34.28
C ASP A 383 -4.01 9.25 33.16
N TYR A 384 -2.89 9.37 32.44
CA TYR A 384 -2.79 10.24 31.28
C TYR A 384 -3.85 9.91 30.21
N LEU A 385 -4.07 8.63 29.92
CA LEU A 385 -5.10 8.22 28.96
C LEU A 385 -6.50 8.62 29.43
N ARG A 386 -6.84 8.44 30.71
CA ARG A 386 -8.16 8.85 31.25
C ARG A 386 -8.37 10.36 31.07
N ASP A 387 -7.38 11.16 31.42
CA ASP A 387 -7.45 12.61 31.28
C ASP A 387 -7.47 13.04 29.80
N LEU A 388 -6.74 12.36 28.92
CA LEU A 388 -6.74 12.64 27.48
C LEU A 388 -8.11 12.38 26.85
N TYR A 389 -8.80 11.31 27.25
CA TYR A 389 -10.19 11.07 26.88
C TYR A 389 -11.11 12.19 27.38
N GLY A 390 -10.92 12.64 28.62
CA GLY A 390 -11.64 13.80 29.14
C GLY A 390 -11.44 15.07 28.30
N VAL A 391 -10.22 15.32 27.80
CA VAL A 391 -9.93 16.44 26.89
C VAL A 391 -10.60 16.25 25.53
N LEU A 392 -10.57 15.04 24.96
CA LEU A 392 -11.29 14.73 23.70
C LEU A 392 -12.79 15.00 23.84
N ASP A 393 -13.41 14.51 24.91
CA ASP A 393 -14.84 14.68 25.19
C ASP A 393 -15.21 16.16 25.39
N ALA A 394 -14.40 16.91 26.16
CA ALA A 394 -14.61 18.33 26.39
C ALA A 394 -14.54 19.14 25.08
N HIS A 395 -13.67 18.71 24.17
CA HIS A 395 -13.59 19.28 22.83
C HIS A 395 -14.58 18.66 21.86
N GLY A 396 -15.38 17.65 22.22
CA GLY A 396 -16.35 16.94 21.36
C GLY A 396 -15.70 16.19 20.19
N LEU A 397 -14.50 15.67 20.39
CA LEU A 397 -13.69 14.93 19.43
C LEU A 397 -13.68 13.45 19.78
N ARG A 398 -13.53 12.58 18.78
CA ARG A 398 -13.34 11.14 18.97
C ARG A 398 -11.93 10.76 18.53
N GLY A 399 -11.31 9.87 19.28
CA GLY A 399 -10.05 9.29 18.85
C GLY A 399 -9.83 7.89 19.37
N ILE A 400 -9.07 7.12 18.60
CA ILE A 400 -8.81 5.70 18.86
C ILE A 400 -7.34 5.53 19.28
N PRO A 401 -7.05 5.25 20.57
CA PRO A 401 -5.69 5.09 21.04
C PRO A 401 -5.12 3.69 20.73
N PHE A 402 -3.86 3.67 20.35
CA PHE A 402 -3.02 2.47 20.23
C PHE A 402 -1.57 2.92 20.36
N GLY A 403 -0.66 2.06 20.79
CA GLY A 403 0.74 2.50 20.91
C GLY A 403 1.64 1.58 21.71
N HIS A 404 2.84 2.10 21.96
CA HIS A 404 3.92 1.45 22.70
C HIS A 404 3.68 1.62 24.22
N PHE A 405 2.70 0.90 24.76
CA PHE A 405 2.27 1.08 26.15
C PHE A 405 3.38 0.76 27.15
N GLY A 406 4.27 -0.20 26.84
CA GLY A 406 5.44 -0.47 27.68
C GLY A 406 6.43 0.68 27.79
N GLU A 407 6.35 1.65 26.88
CA GLU A 407 7.21 2.83 26.86
C GLU A 407 6.45 4.14 27.10
N GLY A 408 5.16 4.03 27.46
CA GLY A 408 4.32 5.17 27.79
C GLY A 408 3.97 6.05 26.59
N CYS A 409 4.12 5.55 25.35
CA CYS A 409 3.83 6.29 24.12
C CYS A 409 2.49 5.89 23.49
N VAL A 410 1.70 6.89 23.09
CA VAL A 410 0.35 6.71 22.54
C VAL A 410 0.23 7.38 21.18
N HIS A 411 -0.35 6.65 20.25
CA HIS A 411 -0.83 7.15 18.97
C HIS A 411 -2.35 7.22 18.96
N ILE A 412 -2.89 8.23 18.31
CA ILE A 412 -4.32 8.46 18.21
C ILE A 412 -4.64 9.14 16.86
N ARG A 413 -5.69 8.69 16.19
CA ARG A 413 -6.28 9.44 15.06
C ARG A 413 -7.56 10.10 15.54
N ILE A 414 -7.74 11.37 15.18
CA ILE A 414 -8.81 12.21 15.72
C ILE A 414 -9.62 12.82 14.58
N ASP A 415 -10.94 12.91 14.74
CA ASP A 415 -11.89 13.42 13.73
C ASP A 415 -11.91 14.95 13.59
N PHE A 416 -10.74 15.55 13.44
CA PHE A 416 -10.59 16.99 13.22
C PHE A 416 -11.29 17.46 11.94
N THR A 417 -12.01 18.58 12.03
CA THR A 417 -12.65 19.25 10.87
C THR A 417 -11.71 20.27 10.21
N LEU A 418 -10.59 19.80 9.65
CA LEU A 418 -9.50 20.66 9.16
C LEU A 418 -9.83 21.46 7.88
N GLY A 419 -11.01 21.26 7.28
CA GLY A 419 -11.44 21.95 6.06
C GLY A 419 -12.09 23.32 6.28
N THR A 420 -12.25 23.75 7.54
CA THR A 420 -12.94 25.01 7.92
C THR A 420 -12.06 25.81 8.87
N THR A 421 -12.24 27.14 8.92
CA THR A 421 -11.51 28.01 9.85
C THR A 421 -11.83 27.64 11.29
N GLU A 422 -13.11 27.41 11.60
CA GLU A 422 -13.58 27.04 12.94
C GLU A 422 -12.98 25.71 13.40
N GLY A 423 -12.92 24.72 12.51
CA GLY A 423 -12.32 23.44 12.81
C GLY A 423 -10.81 23.49 12.99
N VAL A 424 -10.10 24.39 12.30
CA VAL A 424 -8.66 24.64 12.56
C VAL A 424 -8.44 25.31 13.91
N GLU A 425 -9.30 26.25 14.33
CA GLU A 425 -9.21 26.84 15.67
C GLU A 425 -9.52 25.82 16.78
N ARG A 426 -10.50 24.95 16.57
CA ARG A 426 -10.78 23.83 17.50
C ARG A 426 -9.59 22.87 17.60
N TYR A 427 -8.97 22.54 16.46
CA TYR A 427 -7.72 21.76 16.44
C TYR A 427 -6.64 22.44 17.28
N ARG A 428 -6.37 23.74 17.06
CA ARG A 428 -5.36 24.49 17.82
C ARG A 428 -5.64 24.46 19.32
N ALA A 429 -6.88 24.73 19.72
CA ALA A 429 -7.29 24.73 21.13
C ALA A 429 -7.07 23.36 21.79
N PHE A 430 -7.46 22.28 21.11
CA PHE A 430 -7.24 20.91 21.58
C PHE A 430 -5.75 20.61 21.75
N ILE A 431 -4.91 20.91 20.73
CA ILE A 431 -3.48 20.57 20.77
C ILE A 431 -2.74 21.34 21.87
N GLU A 432 -3.05 22.62 22.07
CA GLU A 432 -2.46 23.41 23.16
C GLU A 432 -2.85 22.86 24.54
N GLU A 433 -4.08 22.40 24.71
CA GLU A 433 -4.54 21.80 25.96
C GLU A 433 -3.90 20.43 26.20
N ALA A 434 -3.83 19.59 25.17
CA ALA A 434 -3.19 18.30 25.22
C ALA A 434 -1.67 18.42 25.53
N ALA A 435 -1.01 19.46 25.01
CA ALA A 435 0.38 19.78 25.35
C ALA A 435 0.57 20.14 26.84
N ARG A 436 -0.35 20.92 27.41
CA ARG A 436 -0.32 21.19 28.86
C ARG A 436 -0.60 19.92 29.67
N LEU A 437 -1.51 19.06 29.20
CA LEU A 437 -1.82 17.79 29.85
C LEU A 437 -0.58 16.89 29.91
N VAL A 438 0.08 16.63 28.79
CA VAL A 438 1.26 15.75 28.77
C VAL A 438 2.40 16.32 29.61
N ALA A 439 2.58 17.64 29.63
CA ALA A 439 3.56 18.32 30.47
C ALA A 439 3.29 18.12 31.98
N ARG A 440 2.02 18.12 32.42
CA ARG A 440 1.66 17.85 33.84
C ARG A 440 2.09 16.47 34.31
N TYR A 441 2.10 15.48 33.40
CA TYR A 441 2.59 14.13 33.68
C TYR A 441 4.11 13.98 33.48
N GLY A 442 4.85 15.08 33.26
CA GLY A 442 6.29 15.05 33.02
C GLY A 442 6.66 14.43 31.66
N GLY A 443 5.73 14.37 30.72
CA GLY A 443 5.90 13.72 29.43
C GLY A 443 6.53 14.59 28.34
N SER A 444 6.35 14.13 27.10
CA SER A 444 6.88 14.66 25.84
C SER A 444 5.77 14.73 24.79
N VAL A 445 5.77 15.74 23.94
CA VAL A 445 4.77 15.88 22.86
C VAL A 445 5.07 14.98 21.66
N SER A 446 6.32 14.51 21.54
CA SER A 446 6.76 13.46 20.61
C SER A 446 7.54 12.38 21.36
N GLY A 447 7.19 11.12 21.09
CA GLY A 447 7.87 9.91 21.57
C GLY A 447 8.67 9.17 20.49
N GLU A 448 8.41 9.40 19.20
CA GLU A 448 9.19 8.81 18.10
C GLU A 448 9.06 9.48 16.72
N HIS A 449 8.03 10.28 16.50
CA HIS A 449 7.69 10.82 15.18
C HIS A 449 8.44 12.12 14.83
N GLY A 450 9.20 12.68 15.77
CA GLY A 450 9.78 14.01 15.68
C GLY A 450 8.76 15.10 16.02
N ASP A 451 9.26 16.29 16.33
CA ASP A 451 8.42 17.44 16.64
C ASP A 451 7.88 18.07 15.37
N GLY A 452 8.76 18.36 14.40
CA GLY A 452 8.44 18.98 13.14
C GLY A 452 7.55 20.21 13.27
N ARG A 453 6.73 20.47 12.26
CA ARG A 453 5.72 21.54 12.30
C ARG A 453 4.59 21.23 13.26
N ALA A 454 4.33 19.94 13.49
CA ALA A 454 3.25 19.45 14.34
C ALA A 454 3.41 19.86 15.81
N ARG A 455 4.64 19.93 16.32
CA ARG A 455 4.87 20.00 17.77
C ARG A 455 5.95 20.98 18.20
N SER A 456 6.79 21.49 17.30
CA SER A 456 7.88 22.39 17.68
C SER A 456 7.39 23.66 18.38
N ALA A 457 6.22 24.19 17.97
CA ALA A 457 5.59 25.34 18.62
C ALA A 457 5.13 25.07 20.07
N LEU A 458 5.08 23.80 20.48
CA LEU A 458 4.62 23.35 21.80
C LEU A 458 5.78 23.15 22.79
N LEU A 459 7.03 23.12 22.31
CA LEU A 459 8.23 22.94 23.15
C LEU A 459 8.33 23.90 24.35
N PRO A 460 7.88 25.18 24.28
CA PRO A 460 7.83 26.07 25.45
C PRO A 460 6.91 25.60 26.58
N THR A 461 6.00 24.65 26.32
CA THR A 461 5.17 24.02 27.34
C THR A 461 5.93 22.95 28.12
N LEU A 462 6.98 22.38 27.53
CA LEU A 462 7.78 21.29 28.11
C LEU A 462 9.05 21.79 28.79
N TYR A 463 9.71 22.78 28.19
CA TYR A 463 11.09 23.12 28.50
C TYR A 463 11.27 24.53 29.01
N SER A 464 12.22 24.71 29.93
CA SER A 464 12.58 26.03 30.41
C SER A 464 13.19 26.89 29.29
N PRO A 465 13.11 28.23 29.39
CA PRO A 465 13.78 29.12 28.45
C PRO A 465 15.28 28.84 28.27
N ARG A 466 15.94 28.30 29.31
CA ARG A 466 17.37 27.91 29.28
C ARG A 466 17.62 26.76 28.31
N VAL A 467 16.79 25.72 28.35
CA VAL A 467 16.88 24.57 27.44
C VAL A 467 16.58 25.00 26.00
N LEU A 468 15.54 25.82 25.79
CA LEU A 468 15.21 26.34 24.45
C LEU A 468 16.33 27.20 23.85
N ALA A 469 17.01 28.01 24.68
CA ALA A 469 18.19 28.76 24.26
C ALA A 469 19.36 27.82 23.89
N ALA A 470 19.54 26.72 24.63
CA ALA A 470 20.54 25.71 24.31
C ALA A 470 20.24 25.00 22.98
N PHE A 471 18.97 24.71 22.66
CA PHE A 471 18.58 24.19 21.35
C PHE A 471 18.90 25.18 20.22
N THR A 472 18.62 26.45 20.43
CA THR A 472 18.95 27.52 19.47
C THR A 472 20.47 27.59 19.24
N GLN A 473 21.26 27.53 20.31
CA GLN A 473 22.72 27.54 20.20
C GLN A 473 23.25 26.27 19.50
N PHE A 474 22.69 25.09 19.80
CA PHE A 474 23.07 23.84 19.15
C PHE A 474 22.84 23.91 17.63
N LYS A 475 21.67 24.38 17.20
CA LYS A 475 21.39 24.65 15.78
C LYS A 475 22.41 25.60 15.16
N ALA A 476 22.76 26.69 15.84
CA ALA A 476 23.71 27.68 15.33
C ALA A 476 25.16 27.16 15.17
N ILE A 477 25.56 26.15 15.94
CA ILE A 477 26.88 25.51 15.82
C ILE A 477 27.05 24.83 14.45
N PHE A 478 25.99 24.18 13.96
CA PHE A 478 26.03 23.46 12.67
C PHE A 478 25.49 24.27 11.49
N ASP A 479 24.47 25.08 11.72
CA ASP A 479 23.81 25.89 10.70
C ASP A 479 23.50 27.31 11.21
N GLY A 480 24.56 28.10 11.38
CA GLY A 480 24.46 29.52 11.73
C GLY A 480 23.76 30.37 10.66
N SER A 481 23.58 29.85 9.44
CA SER A 481 22.85 30.54 8.37
C SER A 481 21.33 30.33 8.44
N GLY A 482 20.88 29.30 9.16
CA GLY A 482 19.47 28.93 9.28
C GLY A 482 18.84 28.37 8.00
N CYS A 483 19.64 27.83 7.06
CA CYS A 483 19.13 27.34 5.79
C CYS A 483 18.46 25.96 5.87
N PHE A 484 18.85 25.12 6.82
CA PHE A 484 18.35 23.75 6.92
C PHE A 484 17.05 23.67 7.71
N ASN A 485 16.02 23.17 7.03
CA ASN A 485 14.67 22.88 7.53
C ASN A 485 14.13 23.95 8.51
N PRO A 486 14.02 25.22 8.08
CA PRO A 486 13.58 26.30 8.97
C PRO A 486 12.12 26.11 9.41
N GLY A 487 11.80 26.68 10.58
CA GLY A 487 10.44 26.68 11.11
C GLY A 487 10.09 25.47 11.97
N ILE A 488 11.07 24.62 12.31
CA ILE A 488 10.93 23.48 13.22
C ILE A 488 12.09 23.44 14.23
N LEU A 489 11.87 22.84 15.40
CA LEU A 489 12.72 22.76 16.60
C LEU A 489 13.13 24.11 17.20
N VAL A 490 13.65 25.02 16.38
CA VAL A 490 14.09 26.38 16.73
C VAL A 490 13.33 27.38 15.86
N ALA A 491 12.87 28.47 16.47
CA ALA A 491 12.02 29.47 15.82
C ALA A 491 10.85 28.85 15.03
N PRO A 492 10.00 28.04 15.70
CA PRO A 492 8.97 27.27 15.02
C PRO A 492 7.89 28.16 14.38
N GLU A 493 7.39 27.72 13.23
CA GLU A 493 6.18 28.28 12.63
C GLU A 493 4.95 28.02 13.54
N PRO A 494 3.91 28.87 13.49
CA PRO A 494 2.64 28.57 14.13
C PRO A 494 2.07 27.20 13.72
N ILE A 495 1.53 26.46 14.68
CA ILE A 495 1.01 25.10 14.46
C ILE A 495 -0.15 25.02 13.45
N THR A 496 -0.85 26.13 13.20
CA THR A 496 -1.94 26.17 12.21
C THR A 496 -1.47 26.57 10.81
N GLN A 497 -0.17 26.85 10.61
CA GLN A 497 0.33 27.35 9.34
C GLN A 497 0.42 26.24 8.27
N GLY A 498 -0.42 26.35 7.25
CA GLY A 498 -0.43 25.45 6.10
C GLY A 498 -0.97 24.06 6.42
N ILE A 499 -2.02 23.99 7.24
CA ILE A 499 -2.80 22.78 7.47
C ILE A 499 -3.44 22.29 6.15
N ARG A 500 -3.49 20.96 5.95
CA ARG A 500 -4.21 20.29 4.86
C ARG A 500 -5.30 19.35 5.42
N PRO A 501 -6.48 19.25 4.78
CA PRO A 501 -6.89 19.98 3.57
C PRO A 501 -6.93 21.50 3.76
N GLY A 502 -7.04 21.96 5.01
CA GLY A 502 -7.00 23.38 5.38
C GLY A 502 -8.24 24.14 4.97
N PRO A 503 -8.44 25.37 5.48
CA PRO A 503 -9.40 26.31 4.92
C PRO A 503 -8.87 26.67 3.52
N GLY A 504 -9.59 26.30 2.47
CA GLY A 504 -9.06 26.42 1.12
C GLY A 504 -10.11 26.23 0.04
N SER A 505 -9.82 26.80 -1.13
CA SER A 505 -10.73 26.80 -2.26
C SER A 505 -10.82 25.41 -2.88
N ARG A 506 -12.04 24.89 -3.02
CA ARG A 506 -12.34 23.63 -3.72
C ARG A 506 -12.70 23.93 -5.17
N LEU A 507 -11.82 24.66 -5.86
CA LEU A 507 -12.13 25.34 -7.13
C LEU A 507 -12.66 24.40 -8.21
N PHE A 508 -12.16 23.16 -8.24
CA PHE A 508 -12.50 22.18 -9.26
C PHE A 508 -13.25 20.96 -8.72
N ASP A 509 -13.85 21.07 -7.54
CA ASP A 509 -14.67 20.00 -6.99
C ASP A 509 -15.96 19.82 -7.79
N LEU A 510 -16.43 18.58 -7.93
CA LEU A 510 -17.63 18.24 -8.70
C LEU A 510 -18.26 16.93 -8.21
N THR A 511 -19.48 16.66 -8.68
CA THR A 511 -20.14 15.37 -8.47
C THR A 511 -19.58 14.33 -9.45
N PRO A 512 -18.95 13.26 -8.95
CA PRO A 512 -18.39 12.20 -9.80
C PRO A 512 -19.48 11.38 -10.50
N VAL A 513 -19.11 10.65 -11.55
CA VAL A 513 -19.97 9.65 -12.20
C VAL A 513 -20.05 8.38 -11.37
N HIS A 514 -18.93 7.95 -10.78
CA HIS A 514 -18.94 6.89 -9.78
C HIS A 514 -19.72 7.33 -8.55
N ALA A 515 -20.43 6.40 -7.93
CA ALA A 515 -21.18 6.64 -6.71
C ALA A 515 -20.29 7.05 -5.54
N LEU A 516 -19.09 6.47 -5.43
CA LEU A 516 -18.15 6.65 -4.32
C LEU A 516 -18.89 6.54 -2.98
N ALA A 517 -19.67 5.47 -2.82
CA ALA A 517 -20.60 5.32 -1.70
C ALA A 517 -19.88 5.38 -0.34
N GLY A 518 -18.66 4.84 -0.26
CA GLY A 518 -17.81 4.90 0.94
C GLY A 518 -17.15 6.25 1.20
N ASP A 519 -17.39 7.26 0.37
CA ASP A 519 -16.88 8.63 0.50
C ASP A 519 -18.00 9.69 0.46
N GLY A 520 -19.25 9.25 0.67
CA GLY A 520 -20.42 10.14 0.62
C GLY A 520 -20.66 10.79 -0.75
N GLY A 521 -20.17 10.17 -1.83
CA GLY A 521 -20.28 10.73 -3.19
C GLY A 521 -19.31 11.88 -3.49
N SER A 522 -18.31 12.11 -2.63
CA SER A 522 -17.32 13.17 -2.77
C SER A 522 -16.02 12.66 -3.38
N PHE A 523 -15.65 13.19 -4.55
CA PHE A 523 -14.37 12.87 -5.18
C PHE A 523 -13.19 13.38 -4.35
N LEU A 524 -13.32 14.57 -3.75
CA LEU A 524 -12.31 15.12 -2.85
C LEU A 524 -12.10 14.24 -1.61
N SER A 525 -13.18 13.76 -0.99
CA SER A 525 -13.08 12.86 0.18
C SER A 525 -12.41 11.53 -0.21
N ALA A 526 -12.72 11.00 -1.39
CA ALA A 526 -12.06 9.81 -1.91
C ALA A 526 -10.55 10.04 -2.13
N VAL A 527 -10.14 11.16 -2.71
CA VAL A 527 -8.73 11.54 -2.86
C VAL A 527 -8.05 11.71 -1.49
N ASN A 528 -8.74 12.33 -0.53
CA ASN A 528 -8.25 12.58 0.83
C ASN A 528 -8.12 11.32 1.69
N ARG A 529 -8.62 10.15 1.25
CA ARG A 529 -8.24 8.86 1.87
C ARG A 529 -6.73 8.71 1.95
N CYS A 530 -5.97 9.25 0.99
CA CYS A 530 -4.52 9.23 1.06
C CYS A 530 -3.99 10.23 2.11
N VAL A 531 -3.81 9.77 3.35
CA VAL A 531 -3.16 10.56 4.41
C VAL A 531 -1.64 10.59 4.30
N GLY A 532 -1.04 9.81 3.38
CA GLY A 532 0.38 9.89 3.07
C GLY A 532 1.29 8.84 3.72
N VAL A 533 0.74 7.74 4.27
CA VAL A 533 1.47 6.65 4.97
C VAL A 533 2.60 5.96 4.16
N GLY A 534 2.63 6.16 2.84
CA GLY A 534 3.72 5.68 1.98
C GLY A 534 3.74 4.17 1.71
N ALA A 535 2.69 3.41 2.04
CA ALA A 535 2.61 1.97 1.78
C ALA A 535 2.84 1.62 0.29
N CYS A 536 2.42 2.50 -0.62
CA CYS A 536 2.63 2.35 -2.06
C CYS A 536 4.09 2.47 -2.51
N ARG A 537 5.02 2.77 -1.59
CA ARG A 537 6.47 2.80 -1.84
C ARG A 537 7.17 1.51 -1.41
N SER A 538 6.44 0.55 -0.85
CA SER A 538 7.04 -0.73 -0.47
C SER A 538 7.42 -1.53 -1.72
N GLU A 539 8.55 -2.23 -1.65
CA GLU A 539 8.95 -3.20 -2.67
C GLU A 539 8.22 -4.54 -2.51
N ALA A 540 7.54 -4.74 -1.37
CA ALA A 540 6.73 -5.92 -1.09
C ALA A 540 5.30 -5.77 -1.62
N GLY A 541 4.74 -6.90 -2.08
CA GLY A 541 3.39 -6.96 -2.63
C GLY A 541 3.22 -6.28 -4.00
N PRO A 542 2.04 -6.39 -4.62
CA PRO A 542 1.76 -5.82 -5.94
C PRO A 542 1.47 -4.31 -5.95
N MET A 543 1.23 -3.64 -4.81
CA MET A 543 1.05 -2.18 -4.74
C MET A 543 2.38 -1.44 -4.48
N CYS A 544 2.80 -0.44 -5.27
CA CYS A 544 2.28 0.11 -6.53
C CYS A 544 3.25 -0.25 -7.66
N PRO A 545 2.82 -0.96 -8.72
CA PRO A 545 3.75 -1.61 -9.63
C PRO A 545 4.65 -0.60 -10.37
N SER A 546 4.08 0.51 -10.86
CA SER A 546 4.85 1.55 -11.54
C SER A 546 5.92 2.18 -10.64
N PHE A 547 5.65 2.36 -9.35
CA PHE A 547 6.64 2.89 -8.42
C PHE A 547 7.78 1.89 -8.23
N GLN A 548 7.46 0.61 -8.05
CA GLN A 548 8.45 -0.44 -7.80
C GLN A 548 9.44 -0.64 -8.96
N VAL A 549 9.12 -0.15 -10.16
CA VAL A 549 10.04 -0.12 -11.30
C VAL A 549 10.74 1.23 -11.45
N THR A 550 10.03 2.34 -11.24
CA THR A 550 10.56 3.67 -11.56
C THR A 550 11.28 4.36 -10.40
N GLY A 551 10.96 3.98 -9.17
CA GLY A 551 11.37 4.67 -7.93
C GLY A 551 10.83 6.10 -7.80
N ASP A 552 10.02 6.58 -8.74
CA ASP A 552 9.59 7.98 -8.83
C ASP A 552 8.34 8.23 -7.97
N GLU A 553 8.41 9.18 -7.04
CA GLU A 553 7.29 9.52 -6.15
C GLU A 553 6.01 9.87 -6.93
N VAL A 554 6.12 10.51 -8.10
CA VAL A 554 4.98 10.84 -8.97
C VAL A 554 4.21 9.57 -9.37
N HIS A 555 4.92 8.46 -9.59
CA HIS A 555 4.36 7.17 -9.99
C HIS A 555 3.94 6.29 -8.81
N SER A 556 3.96 6.80 -7.59
CA SER A 556 3.34 6.15 -6.43
C SER A 556 1.84 6.47 -6.34
N THR A 557 1.07 5.66 -5.62
CA THR A 557 -0.35 5.98 -5.35
C THR A 557 -0.48 7.32 -4.61
N ARG A 558 0.43 7.60 -3.68
CA ARG A 558 0.46 8.83 -2.90
C ARG A 558 0.79 10.06 -3.74
N GLY A 559 1.77 9.97 -4.63
CA GLY A 559 2.10 11.06 -5.56
C GLY A 559 0.91 11.42 -6.45
N ARG A 560 0.23 10.41 -7.01
CA ARG A 560 -1.01 10.62 -7.80
C ARG A 560 -2.15 11.21 -6.99
N ALA A 561 -2.34 10.78 -5.75
CA ALA A 561 -3.34 11.35 -4.87
C ALA A 561 -3.05 12.83 -4.56
N ARG A 562 -1.77 13.19 -4.34
CA ARG A 562 -1.36 14.60 -4.19
C ARG A 562 -1.60 15.41 -5.47
N MET A 563 -1.28 14.88 -6.64
CA MET A 563 -1.59 15.51 -7.93
C MET A 563 -3.08 15.80 -8.10
N LEU A 564 -3.94 14.84 -7.74
CA LEU A 564 -5.39 15.03 -7.76
C LEU A 564 -5.85 16.04 -6.72
N SER A 565 -5.27 16.02 -5.52
CA SER A 565 -5.59 16.98 -4.44
C SER A 565 -5.21 18.41 -4.85
N GLU A 566 -4.01 18.61 -5.39
CA GLU A 566 -3.54 19.91 -5.90
C GLU A 566 -4.37 20.41 -7.09
N MET A 567 -4.82 19.50 -7.96
CA MET A 567 -5.78 19.79 -9.03
C MET A 567 -7.11 20.28 -8.49
N LEU A 568 -7.69 19.60 -7.48
CA LEU A 568 -8.98 19.98 -6.90
C LEU A 568 -8.90 21.31 -6.16
N ARG A 569 -7.75 21.57 -5.51
CA ARG A 569 -7.46 22.83 -4.80
C ARG A 569 -7.30 24.01 -5.75
N GLY A 570 -6.67 23.80 -6.90
CA GLY A 570 -6.57 24.81 -7.97
C GLY A 570 -5.55 25.93 -7.74
N GLU A 571 -4.65 25.80 -6.76
CA GLU A 571 -3.59 26.78 -6.47
C GLU A 571 -2.30 26.49 -7.25
N LEU A 572 -1.77 25.27 -7.12
CA LEU A 572 -0.57 24.83 -7.84
C LEU A 572 -0.93 24.31 -9.23
N VAL A 573 -1.99 23.51 -9.32
CA VAL A 573 -2.51 22.95 -10.58
C VAL A 573 -3.77 23.71 -10.97
N THR A 574 -3.58 24.79 -11.72
CA THR A 574 -4.64 25.78 -12.01
C THR A 574 -5.56 25.37 -13.17
N ASP A 575 -5.16 24.42 -14.01
CA ASP A 575 -5.96 23.94 -15.14
C ASP A 575 -7.08 22.96 -14.74
N GLY A 576 -7.16 22.57 -13.47
CA GLY A 576 -8.16 21.63 -12.96
C GLY A 576 -8.22 20.34 -13.76
N TRP A 577 -9.42 19.87 -14.11
CA TRP A 577 -9.64 18.68 -14.95
C TRP A 577 -9.02 18.77 -16.35
N ARG A 578 -8.49 19.93 -16.76
CA ARG A 578 -7.76 20.10 -18.02
C ARG A 578 -6.25 19.91 -17.89
N SER A 579 -5.70 19.79 -16.69
CA SER A 579 -4.26 19.64 -16.43
C SER A 579 -3.66 18.47 -17.22
N ARG A 580 -2.53 18.74 -17.86
CA ARG A 580 -1.73 17.73 -18.55
C ARG A 580 -0.83 16.98 -17.58
N GLU A 581 -0.37 17.67 -16.55
CA GLU A 581 0.50 17.18 -15.50
C GLU A 581 -0.21 16.13 -14.65
N THR A 582 -1.48 16.37 -14.26
CA THR A 582 -2.30 15.36 -13.58
C THR A 582 -2.55 14.16 -14.48
N ARG A 583 -2.77 14.36 -15.79
CA ARG A 583 -2.92 13.27 -16.75
C ARG A 583 -1.65 12.42 -16.82
N GLU A 584 -0.49 13.06 -16.90
CA GLU A 584 0.82 12.40 -16.99
C GLU A 584 1.17 11.63 -15.72
N ALA A 585 0.87 12.19 -14.54
CA ALA A 585 1.06 11.48 -13.28
C ALA A 585 0.21 10.18 -13.19
N LEU A 586 -1.00 10.20 -13.78
CA LEU A 586 -1.91 9.05 -13.82
C LEU A 586 -1.59 8.07 -14.96
N ASP A 587 -0.73 8.43 -15.91
CA ASP A 587 -0.51 7.70 -17.16
C ASP A 587 0.00 6.27 -16.87
N LEU A 588 1.06 6.19 -16.04
CA LEU A 588 1.64 4.92 -15.59
C LEU A 588 0.82 4.15 -14.53
N CYS A 589 -0.41 4.58 -14.22
CA CYS A 589 -1.31 3.76 -13.39
C CYS A 589 -1.95 2.65 -14.24
N LEU A 590 -1.64 1.40 -13.89
CA LEU A 590 -2.16 0.20 -14.57
C LEU A 590 -3.65 -0.09 -14.29
N SER A 591 -4.29 0.66 -13.39
CA SER A 591 -5.68 0.41 -12.96
C SER A 591 -5.91 -1.00 -12.40
N CYS A 592 -4.89 -1.58 -11.74
CA CYS A 592 -4.94 -2.95 -11.19
C CYS A 592 -5.73 -3.11 -9.89
N GLN A 593 -6.18 -2.00 -9.28
CA GLN A 593 -6.89 -1.94 -8.00
C GLN A 593 -6.16 -2.50 -6.78
N ALA A 594 -4.87 -2.87 -6.85
CA ALA A 594 -4.10 -3.31 -5.69
C ALA A 594 -4.15 -2.29 -4.53
N CYS A 595 -4.13 -0.99 -4.84
CA CYS A 595 -4.22 0.05 -3.82
C CYS A 595 -5.60 0.16 -3.14
N ALA A 596 -6.66 -0.38 -3.74
CA ALA A 596 -7.97 -0.35 -3.12
C ALA A 596 -8.05 -1.33 -1.92
N THR A 597 -7.17 -2.32 -1.84
CA THR A 597 -7.15 -3.33 -0.76
C THR A 597 -5.87 -3.36 0.04
N GLU A 598 -4.70 -3.24 -0.59
CA GLU A 598 -3.40 -3.27 0.09
C GLU A 598 -3.03 -1.95 0.77
N CYS A 599 -3.58 -0.84 0.27
CA CYS A 599 -3.43 0.42 0.97
C CYS A 599 -4.27 0.36 2.26
N PRO A 600 -3.68 0.63 3.44
CA PRO A 600 -4.43 0.54 4.69
C PRO A 600 -5.58 1.56 4.77
N VAL A 601 -5.57 2.56 3.89
CA VAL A 601 -6.60 3.61 3.75
C VAL A 601 -7.53 3.41 2.54
N ASN A 602 -7.47 2.26 1.85
CA ASN A 602 -8.38 1.85 0.77
C ASN A 602 -8.54 2.87 -0.40
N VAL A 603 -7.42 3.43 -0.90
CA VAL A 603 -7.41 4.34 -2.06
C VAL A 603 -7.68 3.58 -3.36
N ASP A 604 -8.73 3.96 -4.10
CA ASP A 604 -9.04 3.37 -5.42
C ASP A 604 -8.56 4.25 -6.58
N MET A 605 -7.24 4.22 -6.83
CA MET A 605 -6.64 4.99 -7.91
C MET A 605 -7.15 4.60 -9.31
N ALA A 606 -7.68 3.39 -9.49
CA ALA A 606 -8.25 2.96 -10.77
C ALA A 606 -9.52 3.74 -11.08
N SER A 607 -10.43 3.84 -10.10
CA SER A 607 -11.64 4.66 -10.20
C SER A 607 -11.29 6.15 -10.32
N TYR A 608 -10.27 6.62 -9.59
CA TYR A 608 -9.88 8.04 -9.65
C TYR A 608 -9.31 8.42 -11.02
N LYS A 609 -8.48 7.56 -11.62
CA LYS A 609 -7.99 7.72 -12.99
C LYS A 609 -9.15 7.73 -13.98
N ALA A 610 -10.09 6.80 -13.86
CA ALA A 610 -11.24 6.72 -14.77
C ALA A 610 -12.12 7.98 -14.69
N GLU A 611 -12.37 8.50 -13.50
CA GLU A 611 -13.09 9.76 -13.26
C GLU A 611 -12.34 10.96 -13.84
N PHE A 612 -11.04 11.06 -13.60
CA PHE A 612 -10.20 12.10 -14.20
C PHE A 612 -10.24 12.07 -15.73
N LEU A 613 -10.03 10.90 -16.34
CA LEU A 613 -10.07 10.76 -17.80
C LEU A 613 -11.47 11.03 -18.38
N HIS A 614 -12.54 10.83 -17.59
CA HIS A 614 -13.90 11.17 -18.00
C HIS A 614 -14.08 12.67 -18.17
N HIS A 615 -13.79 13.44 -17.13
CA HIS A 615 -13.90 14.90 -17.15
C HIS A 615 -12.83 15.53 -18.02
N HIS A 616 -11.63 14.96 -18.03
CA HIS A 616 -10.55 15.44 -18.88
C HIS A 616 -11.02 15.38 -20.33
N TYR A 617 -11.35 14.22 -20.88
CA TYR A 617 -11.71 14.16 -22.29
C TYR A 617 -13.16 14.54 -22.61
N ARG A 618 -13.90 15.15 -21.68
CA ARG A 618 -15.23 15.70 -21.95
C ARG A 618 -15.09 16.84 -22.98
N HIS A 619 -15.76 16.71 -24.11
CA HIS A 619 -15.68 17.63 -25.25
C HIS A 619 -14.26 17.80 -25.85
N ARG A 620 -13.34 16.85 -25.61
CA ARG A 620 -11.96 16.84 -26.17
C ARG A 620 -11.66 15.53 -26.89
N LEU A 621 -10.71 15.58 -27.82
CA LEU A 621 -10.23 14.38 -28.52
C LEU A 621 -9.40 13.51 -27.56
N ARG A 622 -9.68 12.20 -27.57
CA ARG A 622 -8.91 11.19 -26.83
C ARG A 622 -7.74 10.67 -27.69
N PRO A 623 -6.69 10.11 -27.06
CA PRO A 623 -5.70 9.29 -27.74
C PRO A 623 -6.36 8.21 -28.61
N THR A 624 -5.76 7.91 -29.76
CA THR A 624 -6.29 6.89 -30.68
C THR A 624 -6.41 5.52 -30.01
N ALA A 625 -5.46 5.18 -29.13
CA ALA A 625 -5.49 3.96 -28.31
C ALA A 625 -6.79 3.83 -27.49
N HIS A 626 -7.31 4.94 -26.93
CA HIS A 626 -8.56 4.92 -26.16
C HIS A 626 -9.77 4.59 -27.04
N TYR A 627 -9.75 4.99 -28.31
CA TYR A 627 -10.79 4.62 -29.26
C TYR A 627 -10.65 3.17 -29.70
N VAL A 628 -9.47 2.76 -30.16
CA VAL A 628 -9.23 1.39 -30.67
C VAL A 628 -9.44 0.34 -29.58
N MET A 629 -8.87 0.54 -28.39
CA MET A 629 -8.94 -0.44 -27.31
C MET A 629 -10.24 -0.27 -26.49
N GLY A 630 -10.66 0.96 -26.22
CA GLY A 630 -11.90 1.21 -25.48
C GLY A 630 -13.14 0.70 -26.22
N TRP A 631 -13.17 0.84 -27.54
CA TRP A 631 -14.27 0.36 -28.39
C TRP A 631 -14.01 -1.01 -29.04
N LEU A 632 -12.93 -1.69 -28.64
CA LEU A 632 -12.58 -3.02 -29.14
C LEU A 632 -13.77 -4.01 -29.08
N PRO A 633 -14.60 -4.06 -28.02
CA PRO A 633 -15.75 -4.95 -28.02
C PRO A 633 -16.74 -4.65 -29.16
N LEU A 634 -16.94 -3.38 -29.53
CA LEU A 634 -17.83 -3.02 -30.65
C LEU A 634 -17.22 -3.39 -32.00
N ILE A 635 -15.91 -3.14 -32.17
CA ILE A 635 -15.18 -3.47 -33.41
C ILE A 635 -15.23 -4.98 -33.67
N LEU A 636 -14.93 -5.80 -32.66
CA LEU A 636 -14.95 -7.25 -32.79
C LEU A 636 -16.35 -7.81 -33.05
N ARG A 637 -17.39 -7.23 -32.42
CA ARG A 637 -18.79 -7.57 -32.71
C ARG A 637 -19.19 -7.25 -34.16
N ALA A 638 -18.69 -6.14 -34.72
CA ALA A 638 -18.94 -5.80 -36.11
C ALA A 638 -18.27 -6.80 -37.06
N LEU A 639 -17.04 -7.24 -36.74
CA LEU A 639 -16.34 -8.27 -37.51
C LEU A 639 -17.07 -9.62 -37.48
N GLU A 640 -17.60 -10.06 -36.34
CA GLU A 640 -18.37 -11.32 -36.24
C GLU A 640 -19.60 -11.36 -37.16
N ARG A 641 -20.20 -10.22 -37.48
CA ARG A 641 -21.36 -10.14 -38.41
C ARG A 641 -20.99 -10.41 -39.87
N LEU A 642 -19.70 -10.37 -40.21
CA LEU A 642 -19.19 -10.56 -41.57
C LEU A 642 -18.47 -11.91 -41.67
N PRO A 643 -19.06 -12.94 -42.30
CA PRO A 643 -18.44 -14.25 -42.43
C PRO A 643 -17.06 -14.16 -43.09
N GLY A 644 -16.05 -14.82 -42.51
CA GLY A 644 -14.69 -14.85 -43.04
C GLY A 644 -13.83 -13.60 -42.75
N SER A 645 -14.41 -12.53 -42.17
CA SER A 645 -13.70 -11.28 -41.87
C SER A 645 -12.47 -11.49 -40.98
N ALA A 646 -12.55 -12.37 -39.97
CA ALA A 646 -11.43 -12.67 -39.07
C ALA A 646 -10.21 -13.23 -39.82
N ARG A 647 -10.43 -14.10 -40.84
CA ARG A 647 -9.33 -14.65 -41.66
C ARG A 647 -8.70 -13.56 -42.53
N VAL A 648 -9.52 -12.69 -43.11
CA VAL A 648 -9.05 -11.55 -43.91
C VAL A 648 -8.24 -10.59 -43.06
N VAL A 649 -8.77 -10.19 -41.90
CA VAL A 649 -8.10 -9.28 -40.97
C VAL A 649 -6.77 -9.88 -40.49
N ASN A 650 -6.75 -11.13 -40.04
CA ASN A 650 -5.51 -11.78 -39.63
C ASN A 650 -4.50 -11.91 -40.78
N GLY A 651 -4.96 -12.20 -42.00
CA GLY A 651 -4.09 -12.27 -43.18
C GLY A 651 -3.46 -10.92 -43.51
N LEU A 652 -4.24 -9.83 -43.46
CA LEU A 652 -3.74 -8.47 -43.64
C LEU A 652 -2.74 -8.09 -42.54
N LEU A 653 -3.05 -8.40 -41.27
CA LEU A 653 -2.16 -8.16 -40.14
C LEU A 653 -0.92 -9.05 -40.13
N GLY A 654 -0.89 -10.13 -40.93
CA GLY A 654 0.31 -10.94 -41.15
C GLY A 654 1.34 -10.27 -42.07
N PHE A 655 0.95 -9.24 -42.83
CA PHE A 655 1.88 -8.48 -43.67
C PHE A 655 2.46 -7.31 -42.86
N ARG A 656 3.76 -7.40 -42.53
CA ARG A 656 4.45 -6.47 -41.60
C ARG A 656 4.22 -4.98 -41.91
N PRO A 657 4.28 -4.48 -43.17
CA PRO A 657 3.99 -3.06 -43.44
C PRO A 657 2.56 -2.64 -43.09
N VAL A 658 1.58 -3.52 -43.27
CA VAL A 658 0.18 -3.26 -42.88
C VAL A 658 0.03 -3.33 -41.37
N GLU A 659 0.67 -4.31 -40.71
CA GLU A 659 0.67 -4.42 -39.25
C GLU A 659 1.22 -3.14 -38.59
N GLU A 660 2.38 -2.65 -39.05
CA GLU A 660 3.01 -1.44 -38.52
C GLU A 660 2.17 -0.18 -38.78
N LEU A 661 1.52 -0.09 -39.94
CA LEU A 661 0.59 1.00 -40.24
C LEU A 661 -0.62 0.98 -39.31
N VAL A 662 -1.23 -0.19 -39.11
CA VAL A 662 -2.39 -0.35 -38.21
C VAL A 662 -1.99 -0.02 -36.77
N LYS A 663 -0.83 -0.49 -36.29
CA LYS A 663 -0.32 -0.13 -34.96
C LYS A 663 -0.15 1.38 -34.82
N ARG A 664 0.51 2.02 -35.78
CA ARG A 664 0.76 3.46 -35.76
C ARG A 664 -0.53 4.28 -35.74
N VAL A 665 -1.50 3.95 -36.61
CA VAL A 665 -2.80 4.64 -36.66
C VAL A 665 -3.63 4.35 -35.41
N GLY A 666 -3.58 3.12 -34.91
CA GLY A 666 -4.33 2.69 -33.74
C GLY A 666 -3.76 3.14 -32.40
N GLY A 667 -2.57 3.76 -32.39
CA GLY A 667 -1.88 4.15 -31.16
C GLY A 667 -1.42 2.93 -30.35
N ILE A 668 -0.91 1.90 -31.04
CA ILE A 668 -0.38 0.68 -30.44
C ILE A 668 1.15 0.73 -30.49
N GLU A 669 1.79 0.37 -29.37
CA GLU A 669 3.24 0.25 -29.24
C GLU A 669 3.83 -0.66 -30.33
N PRO A 670 4.74 -0.14 -31.19
CA PRO A 670 5.28 -0.88 -32.34
C PRO A 670 5.94 -2.22 -32.00
N ARG A 671 6.57 -2.32 -30.81
CA ARG A 671 7.23 -3.55 -30.34
C ARG A 671 6.24 -4.66 -29.96
N ARG A 672 4.95 -4.36 -29.79
CA ARG A 672 3.92 -5.36 -29.53
C ARG A 672 3.51 -6.09 -30.80
N ARG A 673 3.15 -7.36 -30.65
CA ARG A 673 2.51 -8.11 -31.74
C ARG A 673 1.00 -7.89 -31.69
N MET A 674 0.38 -7.79 -32.86
CA MET A 674 -1.08 -7.69 -32.95
C MET A 674 -1.75 -8.95 -32.41
N ILE A 675 -2.87 -8.76 -31.71
CA ILE A 675 -3.72 -9.85 -31.24
C ILE A 675 -4.54 -10.36 -32.41
N HIS A 676 -4.51 -11.68 -32.63
CA HIS A 676 -5.28 -12.33 -33.69
C HIS A 676 -6.74 -12.54 -33.29
N CYS A 677 -7.65 -12.39 -34.25
CA CYS A 677 -9.06 -12.75 -34.09
C CYS A 677 -9.26 -14.25 -34.37
N ALA A 678 -10.00 -14.95 -33.55
CA ALA A 678 -10.33 -16.35 -33.80
C ALA A 678 -11.22 -16.48 -35.07
N PRO A 679 -10.98 -17.46 -35.95
CA PRO A 679 -11.82 -17.68 -37.13
C PRO A 679 -13.28 -18.00 -36.81
N GLU A 680 -13.53 -18.55 -35.64
CA GLU A 680 -14.86 -18.92 -35.12
C GLU A 680 -14.95 -18.50 -33.66
N THR A 681 -15.98 -17.73 -33.30
CA THR A 681 -16.21 -17.25 -31.93
C THR A 681 -16.79 -18.35 -31.04
N LEU A 682 -16.65 -18.20 -29.71
CA LEU A 682 -17.26 -19.11 -28.75
C LEU A 682 -18.78 -19.22 -28.96
N ARG A 683 -19.45 -18.07 -29.15
CA ARG A 683 -20.90 -18.00 -29.40
C ARG A 683 -21.33 -18.72 -30.67
N VAL A 684 -20.58 -18.58 -31.77
CA VAL A 684 -20.88 -19.28 -33.02
C VAL A 684 -20.68 -20.77 -32.86
N TRP A 685 -19.59 -21.18 -32.21
CA TRP A 685 -19.30 -22.59 -31.94
C TRP A 685 -20.41 -23.26 -31.13
N LEU A 686 -20.84 -22.65 -30.01
CA LEU A 686 -21.87 -23.25 -29.15
C LEU A 686 -23.23 -23.34 -29.86
N ARG A 687 -23.65 -22.29 -30.57
CA ARG A 687 -24.89 -22.33 -31.37
C ARG A 687 -24.86 -23.39 -32.47
N ARG A 688 -23.70 -23.65 -33.08
CA ARG A 688 -23.55 -24.74 -34.06
C ARG A 688 -23.73 -26.09 -33.36
N ARG A 689 -23.12 -26.28 -32.19
CA ARG A 689 -23.21 -27.51 -31.40
C ARG A 689 -24.66 -27.79 -30.95
N GLU A 690 -25.37 -26.76 -30.50
CA GLU A 690 -26.81 -26.82 -30.17
C GLU A 690 -27.65 -27.23 -31.37
N ARG A 691 -27.42 -26.62 -32.55
CA ARG A 691 -28.14 -26.97 -33.79
C ARG A 691 -27.82 -28.38 -34.31
N ALA A 692 -26.62 -28.88 -34.04
CA ALA A 692 -26.18 -30.20 -34.46
C ALA A 692 -26.74 -31.33 -33.57
N GLY A 693 -27.48 -31.01 -32.50
CA GLY A 693 -27.97 -32.00 -31.54
C GLY A 693 -26.88 -32.64 -30.68
N ASP A 694 -25.65 -32.12 -30.75
CA ASP A 694 -24.44 -32.64 -30.10
C ASP A 694 -24.29 -32.11 -28.65
N THR A 695 -25.44 -31.82 -28.04
CA THR A 695 -25.58 -31.31 -26.68
C THR A 695 -26.81 -31.91 -26.05
N SER A 696 -26.76 -32.10 -24.74
CA SER A 696 -27.95 -32.33 -23.88
C SER A 696 -28.84 -31.07 -23.77
N ALA A 697 -28.72 -30.11 -24.69
CA ALA A 697 -29.49 -28.88 -24.71
C ALA A 697 -30.83 -29.08 -25.43
N ALA A 698 -31.85 -29.51 -24.69
CA ALA A 698 -33.24 -29.29 -25.10
C ALA A 698 -33.56 -27.77 -25.10
N PRO A 699 -34.43 -27.29 -26.00
CA PRO A 699 -34.75 -25.87 -26.13
C PRO A 699 -35.41 -25.29 -24.87
N ALA A 700 -35.38 -23.97 -24.78
CA ALA A 700 -35.86 -23.15 -23.68
C ALA A 700 -37.31 -23.43 -23.26
N ILE A 701 -37.56 -23.11 -21.98
CA ILE A 701 -38.84 -22.91 -21.30
C ILE A 701 -39.98 -22.52 -22.27
N ARG A 702 -40.82 -23.49 -22.66
CA ARG A 702 -42.26 -23.32 -22.96
C ARG A 702 -42.95 -24.61 -22.52
N GLY A 703 -44.05 -24.44 -21.77
CA GLY A 703 -44.58 -25.43 -20.83
C GLY A 703 -45.02 -26.79 -21.40
N GLY A 704 -45.05 -27.80 -20.52
CA GLY A 704 -45.98 -28.93 -20.59
C GLY A 704 -45.41 -30.36 -20.46
N VAL A 705 -45.26 -30.84 -19.21
CA VAL A 705 -45.52 -32.19 -18.62
C VAL A 705 -44.83 -33.49 -19.19
N PRO A 706 -44.80 -34.65 -18.47
CA PRO A 706 -43.58 -35.14 -17.82
C PRO A 706 -43.16 -36.58 -18.21
N GLY A 707 -41.89 -36.94 -17.98
CA GLY A 707 -41.42 -38.30 -18.23
C GLY A 707 -40.10 -38.69 -17.55
N GLY A 708 -40.14 -38.86 -16.22
CA GLY A 708 -39.37 -39.84 -15.43
C GLY A 708 -37.88 -40.10 -15.70
N ALA A 709 -37.01 -39.31 -15.09
CA ALA A 709 -35.86 -39.69 -14.22
C ALA A 709 -35.04 -38.44 -13.80
N ASP A 710 -35.70 -37.27 -13.77
CA ASP A 710 -35.05 -35.99 -14.02
C ASP A 710 -35.08 -35.10 -12.78
N SER A 711 -34.03 -35.13 -11.97
CA SER A 711 -33.61 -33.88 -11.35
C SER A 711 -32.99 -33.02 -12.46
N PRO A 712 -33.54 -31.82 -12.78
CA PRO A 712 -33.00 -30.99 -13.86
C PRO A 712 -31.53 -30.67 -13.56
N ARG A 713 -30.64 -30.90 -14.53
CA ARG A 713 -29.22 -30.55 -14.39
C ARG A 713 -29.09 -29.10 -13.94
N PRO A 714 -28.28 -28.79 -12.91
CA PRO A 714 -28.08 -27.42 -12.46
C PRO A 714 -27.59 -26.59 -13.65
N THR A 715 -28.25 -25.45 -13.88
CA THR A 715 -27.93 -24.58 -15.02
C THR A 715 -26.99 -23.47 -14.57
N VAL A 716 -25.94 -23.23 -15.35
CA VAL A 716 -24.98 -22.14 -15.15
C VAL A 716 -24.84 -21.34 -16.43
N MET A 717 -24.61 -20.05 -16.29
CA MET A 717 -24.37 -19.17 -17.43
C MET A 717 -22.88 -18.90 -17.56
N LEU A 718 -22.28 -19.29 -18.69
CA LEU A 718 -20.90 -18.93 -18.98
C LEU A 718 -20.85 -17.50 -19.53
N TRP A 719 -20.08 -16.62 -18.91
CA TRP A 719 -19.91 -15.25 -19.36
C TRP A 719 -18.93 -15.18 -20.54
N PRO A 720 -19.39 -14.81 -21.76
CA PRO A 720 -18.53 -14.75 -22.93
C PRO A 720 -17.85 -13.38 -22.99
N ASP A 721 -16.81 -13.17 -22.17
CA ASP A 721 -16.04 -11.93 -22.21
C ASP A 721 -15.46 -11.67 -23.61
N THR A 722 -15.05 -10.43 -23.85
CA THR A 722 -14.63 -9.99 -25.20
C THR A 722 -13.44 -10.81 -25.72
N PHE A 723 -12.45 -11.11 -24.87
CA PHE A 723 -11.23 -11.77 -25.31
C PHE A 723 -11.44 -13.28 -25.45
N THR A 724 -12.14 -13.92 -24.51
CA THR A 724 -12.49 -15.34 -24.63
C THR A 724 -13.39 -15.58 -25.84
N ASN A 725 -14.37 -14.72 -26.13
CA ASN A 725 -15.26 -14.94 -27.27
C ASN A 725 -14.56 -14.76 -28.63
N PHE A 726 -13.74 -13.70 -28.78
CA PHE A 726 -13.21 -13.29 -30.08
C PHE A 726 -11.74 -13.63 -30.32
N SER A 727 -10.92 -13.86 -29.29
CA SER A 727 -9.46 -14.07 -29.44
C SER A 727 -9.04 -15.47 -29.01
N THR A 728 -9.52 -15.95 -27.86
CA THR A 728 -9.17 -17.28 -27.31
C THR A 728 -10.40 -18.13 -27.00
N PRO A 729 -11.25 -18.47 -27.99
CA PRO A 729 -12.44 -19.29 -27.77
C PRO A 729 -12.13 -20.72 -27.31
N GLY A 730 -10.90 -21.20 -27.48
CA GLY A 730 -10.45 -22.48 -26.91
C GLY A 730 -10.65 -22.55 -25.40
N VAL A 731 -10.33 -21.47 -24.68
CA VAL A 731 -10.56 -21.36 -23.23
C VAL A 731 -12.04 -21.51 -22.88
N GLY A 732 -12.92 -20.85 -23.64
CA GLY A 732 -14.36 -20.94 -23.43
C GLY A 732 -14.93 -22.32 -23.76
N ARG A 733 -14.41 -22.99 -24.81
CA ARG A 733 -14.78 -24.37 -25.15
C ARG A 733 -14.39 -25.33 -24.04
N ALA A 734 -13.15 -25.21 -23.54
CA ALA A 734 -12.67 -25.99 -22.41
C ALA A 734 -13.54 -25.78 -21.16
N ALA A 735 -13.93 -24.53 -20.87
CA ALA A 735 -14.83 -24.26 -19.74
C ALA A 735 -16.22 -24.90 -19.92
N VAL A 736 -16.80 -24.89 -21.13
CA VAL A 736 -18.07 -25.59 -21.41
C VAL A 736 -17.92 -27.08 -21.16
N GLU A 737 -16.88 -27.71 -21.71
CA GLU A 737 -16.65 -29.17 -21.57
C GLU A 737 -16.40 -29.57 -20.11
N VAL A 738 -15.63 -28.77 -19.36
CA VAL A 738 -15.37 -28.95 -17.93
C VAL A 738 -16.66 -28.88 -17.11
N LEU A 739 -17.50 -27.88 -17.35
CA LEU A 739 -18.76 -27.70 -16.63
C LEU A 739 -19.78 -28.81 -16.99
N GLU A 740 -19.84 -29.21 -18.26
CA GLU A 740 -20.70 -30.32 -18.71
C GLU A 740 -20.25 -31.65 -18.09
N ALA A 741 -18.94 -31.91 -17.99
CA ALA A 741 -18.39 -33.08 -17.33
C ALA A 741 -18.71 -33.12 -15.82
N LEU A 742 -18.86 -31.96 -15.19
CA LEU A 742 -19.33 -31.81 -13.81
C LEU A 742 -20.85 -31.93 -13.65
N GLY A 743 -21.59 -32.13 -14.76
CA GLY A 743 -23.04 -32.35 -14.75
C GLY A 743 -23.87 -31.07 -14.87
N TYR A 744 -23.25 -29.91 -15.13
CA TYR A 744 -23.98 -28.67 -15.35
C TYR A 744 -24.53 -28.55 -16.77
N ARG A 745 -25.66 -27.87 -16.90
CA ARG A 745 -26.14 -27.35 -18.18
C ARG A 745 -25.55 -25.96 -18.39
N VAL A 746 -24.75 -25.79 -19.43
CA VAL A 746 -24.12 -24.49 -19.74
C VAL A 746 -24.95 -23.72 -20.76
N ILE A 747 -25.27 -22.47 -20.43
CA ILE A 747 -25.95 -21.54 -21.35
C ILE A 747 -25.10 -20.28 -21.55
N LEU A 748 -25.35 -19.56 -22.66
CA LEU A 748 -24.79 -18.22 -22.90
C LEU A 748 -25.90 -17.15 -22.83
N PRO A 749 -25.55 -15.89 -22.51
CA PRO A 749 -26.49 -14.78 -22.53
C PRO A 749 -27.17 -14.61 -23.90
N GLN A 750 -28.49 -14.41 -23.88
CA GLN A 750 -29.28 -14.04 -25.07
C GLN A 750 -28.94 -12.59 -25.44
N GLY A 751 -28.33 -12.41 -26.62
CA GLY A 751 -27.84 -11.10 -27.07
C GLY A 751 -26.40 -10.79 -26.67
N GLN A 752 -25.93 -9.60 -27.05
CA GLN A 752 -24.52 -9.20 -26.95
C GLN A 752 -24.25 -8.46 -25.63
N VAL A 753 -23.44 -9.08 -24.76
CA VAL A 753 -23.11 -8.55 -23.42
C VAL A 753 -21.65 -8.09 -23.32
N CYS A 754 -21.36 -7.15 -22.43
CA CYS A 754 -19.99 -6.72 -22.09
C CYS A 754 -19.94 -6.16 -20.67
N CYS A 755 -18.78 -6.31 -20.03
CA CYS A 755 -18.55 -5.88 -18.64
C CYS A 755 -18.29 -4.37 -18.53
N GLY A 756 -18.10 -3.66 -19.66
CA GLY A 756 -17.86 -2.21 -19.69
C GLY A 756 -16.42 -1.78 -19.40
N LEU A 757 -15.55 -2.71 -18.99
CA LEU A 757 -14.20 -2.43 -18.50
C LEU A 757 -13.32 -1.65 -19.48
N THR A 758 -13.36 -1.96 -20.78
CA THR A 758 -12.52 -1.25 -21.78
C THR A 758 -12.87 0.23 -21.91
N TRP A 759 -14.15 0.58 -21.74
CA TRP A 759 -14.59 1.97 -21.65
C TRP A 759 -14.24 2.59 -20.30
N HIS A 760 -14.35 1.83 -19.20
CA HIS A 760 -14.00 2.29 -17.87
C HIS A 760 -12.53 2.68 -17.76
N SER A 761 -11.60 1.80 -18.15
CA SER A 761 -10.15 2.04 -18.05
C SER A 761 -9.66 3.21 -18.90
N THR A 762 -10.42 3.59 -19.93
CA THR A 762 -10.14 4.73 -20.82
C THR A 762 -10.95 5.99 -20.46
N GLY A 763 -11.66 6.00 -19.32
CA GLY A 763 -12.43 7.13 -18.80
C GLY A 763 -13.73 7.42 -19.55
N GLN A 764 -14.28 6.48 -20.29
CA GLN A 764 -15.52 6.65 -21.06
C GLN A 764 -16.75 6.23 -20.23
N LEU A 765 -16.87 6.77 -19.02
CA LEU A 765 -17.80 6.30 -17.98
C LEU A 765 -19.28 6.31 -18.39
N THR A 766 -19.75 7.34 -19.10
CA THR A 766 -21.13 7.37 -19.62
C THR A 766 -21.42 6.21 -20.58
N ARG A 767 -20.42 5.83 -21.41
CA ARG A 767 -20.55 4.68 -22.31
C ARG A 767 -20.46 3.37 -21.55
N ALA A 768 -19.56 3.27 -20.57
CA ALA A 768 -19.45 2.10 -19.69
C ALA A 768 -20.80 1.85 -18.97
N ALA A 769 -21.37 2.85 -18.31
CA ALA A 769 -22.66 2.76 -17.63
C ALA A 769 -23.80 2.32 -18.59
N LYS A 770 -23.85 2.89 -19.80
CA LYS A 770 -24.84 2.49 -20.82
C LYS A 770 -24.67 1.03 -21.24
N VAL A 771 -23.44 0.57 -21.47
CA VAL A 771 -23.16 -0.81 -21.86
C VAL A 771 -23.52 -1.78 -20.74
N VAL A 772 -23.21 -1.43 -19.49
CA VAL A 772 -23.58 -2.22 -18.32
C VAL A 772 -25.10 -2.30 -18.20
N ALA A 773 -25.84 -1.20 -18.34
CA ALA A 773 -27.30 -1.22 -18.31
C ALA A 773 -27.89 -2.16 -19.38
N GLN A 774 -27.38 -2.10 -20.61
CA GLN A 774 -27.80 -3.01 -21.70
C GLN A 774 -27.47 -4.48 -21.39
N THR A 775 -26.33 -4.73 -20.75
CA THR A 775 -25.96 -6.06 -20.27
C THR A 775 -26.96 -6.54 -19.22
N LEU A 776 -27.34 -5.71 -18.25
CA LEU A 776 -28.33 -6.07 -17.22
C LEU A 776 -29.70 -6.41 -17.82
N ASP A 777 -30.11 -5.69 -18.87
CA ASP A 777 -31.35 -6.01 -19.60
C ASP A 777 -31.28 -7.37 -20.29
N ALA A 778 -30.14 -7.67 -20.94
CA ALA A 778 -29.92 -8.96 -21.62
C ALA A 778 -29.81 -10.15 -20.64
N LEU A 779 -29.48 -9.90 -19.37
CA LEU A 779 -29.37 -10.90 -18.32
C LEU A 779 -30.64 -11.05 -17.47
N GLY A 780 -31.69 -10.27 -17.71
CA GLY A 780 -32.87 -10.18 -16.84
C GLY A 780 -33.42 -11.53 -16.37
N GLU A 781 -33.75 -12.43 -17.30
CA GLU A 781 -34.30 -13.75 -16.96
C GLU A 781 -33.34 -14.61 -16.12
N ALA A 782 -32.03 -14.53 -16.38
CA ALA A 782 -31.03 -15.29 -15.63
C ALA A 782 -30.85 -14.74 -14.22
N LEU A 783 -30.85 -13.42 -14.07
CA LEU A 783 -30.77 -12.73 -12.78
C LEU A 783 -31.99 -13.01 -11.91
N ASP A 784 -33.19 -12.96 -12.50
CA ASP A 784 -34.46 -13.23 -11.82
C ASP A 784 -34.53 -14.72 -11.38
N SER A 785 -33.88 -15.62 -12.12
CA SER A 785 -33.81 -17.05 -11.81
C SER A 785 -32.64 -17.43 -10.88
N GLY A 786 -31.80 -16.47 -10.49
CA GLY A 786 -30.66 -16.72 -9.59
C GLY A 786 -29.56 -17.61 -10.21
N ILE A 787 -29.44 -17.65 -11.53
CA ILE A 787 -28.48 -18.52 -12.22
C ILE A 787 -27.04 -18.01 -11.98
N PRO A 788 -26.11 -18.85 -11.48
CA PRO A 788 -24.71 -18.47 -11.35
C PRO A 788 -24.09 -18.08 -12.70
N ILE A 789 -23.39 -16.95 -12.73
CA ILE A 789 -22.73 -16.41 -13.92
C ILE A 789 -21.22 -16.60 -13.76
N ILE A 790 -20.65 -17.49 -14.57
CA ILE A 790 -19.26 -17.93 -14.48
C ILE A 790 -18.38 -17.05 -15.37
N GLY A 791 -17.50 -16.27 -14.76
CA GLY A 791 -16.49 -15.47 -15.45
C GLY A 791 -15.17 -16.21 -15.65
N LEU A 792 -14.57 -16.06 -16.83
CA LEU A 792 -13.24 -16.63 -17.17
C LEU A 792 -12.14 -15.57 -17.13
N GLU A 793 -12.39 -14.39 -17.69
CA GLU A 793 -11.45 -13.25 -17.62
C GLU A 793 -11.57 -12.53 -16.27
N PRO A 794 -10.56 -12.61 -15.36
CA PRO A 794 -10.72 -12.14 -13.99
C PRO A 794 -10.98 -10.63 -13.88
N SER A 795 -10.44 -9.82 -14.79
CA SER A 795 -10.72 -8.37 -14.81
C SER A 795 -12.18 -8.05 -15.12
N CYS A 796 -12.81 -8.74 -16.08
CA CYS A 796 -14.24 -8.60 -16.33
C CYS A 796 -15.08 -9.15 -15.16
N THR A 797 -14.68 -10.29 -14.57
CA THR A 797 -15.38 -10.88 -13.42
C THR A 797 -15.44 -9.89 -12.27
N VAL A 798 -14.33 -9.24 -11.92
CA VAL A 798 -14.28 -8.21 -10.86
C VAL A 798 -15.10 -6.98 -11.22
N MET A 799 -15.07 -6.53 -12.48
CA MET A 799 -15.90 -5.42 -12.93
C MET A 799 -17.40 -5.72 -12.71
N LEU A 800 -17.85 -6.92 -13.05
CA LEU A 800 -19.26 -7.34 -12.85
C LEU A 800 -19.59 -7.57 -11.36
N ALA A 801 -18.65 -8.13 -10.60
CA ALA A 801 -18.86 -8.44 -9.19
C ALA A 801 -18.85 -7.20 -8.28
N LYS A 802 -18.12 -6.13 -8.66
CA LYS A 802 -17.96 -4.94 -7.80
C LYS A 802 -18.17 -3.63 -8.55
N GLY A 803 -17.45 -3.43 -9.66
CA GLY A 803 -17.39 -2.15 -10.36
C GLY A 803 -18.73 -1.64 -10.89
N ILE A 804 -19.66 -2.50 -11.31
CA ILE A 804 -20.96 -2.08 -11.84
C ILE A 804 -21.85 -1.38 -10.80
N THR A 805 -21.69 -1.71 -9.51
CA THR A 805 -22.51 -1.11 -8.44
C THR A 805 -22.11 0.33 -8.16
N GLU A 806 -20.85 0.69 -8.42
CA GLU A 806 -20.37 2.07 -8.38
C GLU A 806 -20.82 2.89 -9.60
N LEU A 807 -21.01 2.26 -10.77
CA LEU A 807 -21.50 2.96 -11.97
C LEU A 807 -23.02 3.09 -12.05
N LEU A 808 -23.74 2.16 -11.42
CA LEU A 808 -25.21 2.12 -11.38
C LEU A 808 -25.68 1.93 -9.93
N PRO A 809 -25.42 2.91 -9.04
CA PRO A 809 -25.74 2.79 -7.62
C PRO A 809 -27.24 2.57 -7.39
N GLY A 810 -27.56 1.66 -6.47
CA GLY A 810 -28.93 1.34 -6.11
C GLY A 810 -29.73 0.55 -7.17
N ASN A 811 -29.13 0.19 -8.32
CA ASN A 811 -29.81 -0.62 -9.32
C ASN A 811 -29.96 -2.07 -8.82
N PRO A 812 -31.19 -2.60 -8.66
CA PRO A 812 -31.41 -3.93 -8.09
C PRO A 812 -30.81 -5.06 -8.94
N ARG A 813 -30.81 -4.92 -10.28
CA ARG A 813 -30.21 -5.90 -11.18
C ARG A 813 -28.68 -5.87 -11.11
N ALA A 814 -28.07 -4.70 -10.91
CA ALA A 814 -26.62 -4.60 -10.70
C ALA A 814 -26.21 -5.31 -9.40
N ILE A 815 -26.97 -5.11 -8.32
CA ILE A 815 -26.77 -5.79 -7.03
C ILE A 815 -27.00 -7.31 -7.14
N ALA A 816 -28.02 -7.73 -7.91
CA ALA A 816 -28.26 -9.14 -8.16
C ALA A 816 -27.08 -9.77 -8.94
N LEU A 817 -26.63 -9.13 -10.01
CA LEU A 817 -25.49 -9.59 -10.80
C LEU A 817 -24.21 -9.67 -9.97
N SER A 818 -23.92 -8.67 -9.13
CA SER A 818 -22.73 -8.68 -8.27
C SER A 818 -22.68 -9.87 -7.31
N ARG A 819 -23.84 -10.41 -6.92
CA ARG A 819 -23.96 -11.57 -6.02
C ARG A 819 -23.97 -12.92 -6.76
N GLN A 820 -24.28 -12.92 -8.06
CA GLN A 820 -24.41 -14.14 -8.86
C GLN A 820 -23.17 -14.43 -9.72
N VAL A 821 -22.27 -13.46 -9.88
CA VAL A 821 -21.01 -13.65 -10.61
C VAL A 821 -19.99 -14.39 -9.76
N VAL A 822 -19.46 -15.48 -10.29
CA VAL A 822 -18.46 -16.34 -9.67
C VAL A 822 -17.35 -16.67 -10.67
N THR A 823 -16.19 -17.12 -10.20
CA THR A 823 -15.13 -17.63 -11.06
C THR A 823 -15.41 -19.07 -11.47
N LEU A 824 -14.70 -19.57 -12.50
CA LEU A 824 -14.72 -21.01 -12.80
C LEU A 824 -14.19 -21.84 -11.62
N ALA A 825 -13.13 -21.37 -10.96
CA ALA A 825 -12.52 -22.06 -9.84
C ALA A 825 -13.49 -22.20 -8.66
N ASP A 826 -14.30 -21.18 -8.35
CA ASP A 826 -15.35 -21.25 -7.31
C ASP A 826 -16.30 -22.43 -7.55
N VAL A 827 -16.79 -22.57 -8.78
CA VAL A 827 -17.75 -23.63 -9.15
C VAL A 827 -17.09 -25.01 -9.11
N VAL A 828 -15.85 -25.14 -9.59
CA VAL A 828 -15.14 -26.42 -9.63
C VAL A 828 -14.70 -26.85 -8.22
N ALA A 829 -14.19 -25.93 -7.40
CA ALA A 829 -13.76 -26.21 -6.03
C ALA A 829 -14.93 -26.62 -5.13
N SER A 830 -16.09 -25.97 -5.31
CA SER A 830 -17.31 -26.25 -4.55
C SER A 830 -18.07 -27.51 -5.00
N HIS A 831 -17.66 -28.14 -6.11
CA HIS A 831 -18.31 -29.36 -6.60
C HIS A 831 -18.11 -30.53 -5.63
N THR A 832 -19.23 -31.12 -5.20
CA THR A 832 -19.29 -32.27 -4.29
C THR A 832 -19.72 -33.56 -4.96
N GLY A 833 -20.09 -33.51 -6.26
CA GLY A 833 -20.49 -34.69 -7.02
C GLY A 833 -19.30 -35.53 -7.49
N THR A 834 -19.54 -36.45 -8.42
CA THR A 834 -18.47 -37.23 -9.06
C THR A 834 -17.42 -36.28 -9.63
N TRP A 835 -16.15 -36.52 -9.29
CA TRP A 835 -15.01 -35.76 -9.77
C TRP A 835 -14.47 -36.41 -11.06
N PRO A 836 -14.69 -35.81 -12.24
CA PRO A 836 -14.38 -36.46 -13.51
C PRO A 836 -12.92 -36.25 -13.96
N PHE A 837 -12.11 -35.51 -13.21
CA PHE A 837 -10.75 -35.14 -13.63
C PHE A 837 -9.69 -36.07 -13.04
N GLY A 838 -8.79 -36.57 -13.88
CA GLY A 838 -7.59 -37.27 -13.44
C GLY A 838 -6.56 -36.32 -12.79
N ARG A 839 -5.54 -36.90 -12.14
CA ARG A 839 -4.40 -36.11 -11.65
C ARG A 839 -3.46 -35.76 -12.81
N LEU A 840 -2.89 -34.55 -12.77
CA LEU A 840 -1.86 -34.12 -13.71
C LEU A 840 -0.47 -34.37 -13.15
N ASP A 841 -0.25 -34.10 -11.85
CA ASP A 841 1.03 -34.26 -11.14
C ASP A 841 2.21 -33.58 -11.87
N LEU A 842 1.96 -32.41 -12.46
CA LEU A 842 2.96 -31.61 -13.18
C LEU A 842 3.38 -30.39 -12.35
N PRO A 843 4.67 -29.99 -12.39
CA PRO A 843 5.08 -28.70 -11.87
C PRO A 843 4.37 -27.58 -12.64
N ALA A 844 3.94 -26.54 -11.93
CA ALA A 844 3.27 -25.39 -12.55
C ALA A 844 3.79 -24.09 -11.96
N ILE A 845 3.93 -23.07 -12.81
CA ILE A 845 4.06 -21.68 -12.39
C ILE A 845 2.70 -21.03 -12.57
N ALA A 846 2.18 -20.35 -11.56
CA ALA A 846 0.87 -19.70 -11.63
C ALA A 846 0.99 -18.19 -11.48
N GLN A 847 0.60 -17.44 -12.52
CA GLN A 847 0.45 -15.99 -12.44
C GLN A 847 -0.94 -15.66 -11.91
N VAL A 848 -1.01 -15.25 -10.65
CA VAL A 848 -2.26 -14.74 -10.05
C VAL A 848 -2.65 -13.43 -10.73
N HIS A 849 -3.90 -13.29 -11.17
CA HIS A 849 -4.33 -12.09 -11.87
C HIS A 849 -4.51 -10.91 -10.90
N CYS A 850 -3.99 -9.73 -11.25
CA CYS A 850 -3.98 -8.57 -10.35
C CYS A 850 -5.36 -8.15 -9.82
N HIS A 851 -6.41 -8.18 -10.65
CA HIS A 851 -7.77 -7.86 -10.18
C HIS A 851 -8.33 -8.95 -9.25
N GLN A 852 -8.01 -10.23 -9.51
CA GLN A 852 -8.44 -11.34 -8.66
C GLN A 852 -7.74 -11.29 -7.31
N ALA A 853 -6.42 -11.05 -7.30
CA ALA A 853 -5.66 -10.83 -6.07
C ALA A 853 -6.18 -9.62 -5.29
N ALA A 854 -6.49 -8.52 -5.98
CA ALA A 854 -6.91 -7.28 -5.32
C ALA A 854 -8.36 -7.34 -4.81
N GLN A 855 -9.29 -7.99 -5.51
CA GLN A 855 -10.73 -7.87 -5.24
C GLN A 855 -11.46 -9.21 -5.08
N GLY A 856 -10.80 -10.35 -5.31
CA GLY A 856 -11.37 -11.69 -5.17
C GLY A 856 -10.55 -12.56 -4.24
N SER A 857 -10.50 -13.86 -4.53
CA SER A 857 -9.60 -14.83 -3.88
C SER A 857 -8.98 -15.75 -4.94
N TYR A 858 -7.78 -16.24 -4.66
CA TYR A 858 -7.10 -17.30 -5.42
C TYR A 858 -7.16 -18.66 -4.70
N ASP A 859 -7.80 -18.72 -3.53
CA ASP A 859 -7.93 -19.97 -2.77
C ASP A 859 -8.77 -21.04 -3.48
N PRO A 860 -9.86 -20.69 -4.20
CA PRO A 860 -10.57 -21.67 -5.02
C PRO A 860 -9.66 -22.30 -6.08
N ASP A 861 -8.83 -21.49 -6.76
CA ASP A 861 -7.86 -21.97 -7.76
C ASP A 861 -6.84 -22.91 -7.13
N ARG A 862 -6.29 -22.55 -5.96
CA ARG A 862 -5.37 -23.40 -5.19
C ARG A 862 -6.00 -24.75 -4.85
N GLU A 863 -7.26 -24.77 -4.42
CA GLU A 863 -7.98 -26.00 -4.09
C GLU A 863 -8.18 -26.88 -5.34
N VAL A 864 -8.58 -26.29 -6.48
CA VAL A 864 -8.69 -27.03 -7.74
C VAL A 864 -7.35 -27.63 -8.16
N LEU A 865 -6.28 -26.82 -8.14
CA LEU A 865 -4.93 -27.28 -8.50
C LEU A 865 -4.44 -28.40 -7.58
N ARG A 866 -4.71 -28.28 -6.27
CA ARG A 866 -4.38 -29.33 -5.29
C ARG A 866 -5.09 -30.65 -5.61
N ARG A 867 -6.37 -30.63 -5.99
CA ARG A 867 -7.10 -31.84 -6.42
C ARG A 867 -6.54 -32.46 -7.69
N LEU A 868 -5.99 -31.63 -8.60
CA LEU A 868 -5.27 -32.08 -9.79
C LEU A 868 -3.84 -32.58 -9.50
N GLY A 869 -3.38 -32.53 -8.25
CA GLY A 869 -2.03 -32.92 -7.86
C GLY A 869 -0.96 -31.87 -8.17
N ILE A 870 -1.36 -30.62 -8.39
CA ILE A 870 -0.47 -29.50 -8.69
C ILE A 870 -0.30 -28.65 -7.43
N VAL A 871 0.95 -28.41 -7.04
CA VAL A 871 1.32 -27.36 -6.09
C VAL A 871 2.03 -26.27 -6.91
N PRO A 872 1.38 -25.13 -7.19
CA PRO A 872 1.95 -24.13 -8.07
C PRO A 872 3.05 -23.31 -7.39
N ASP A 873 4.09 -22.96 -8.15
CA ASP A 873 4.98 -21.83 -7.86
C ASP A 873 4.23 -20.54 -8.21
N GLU A 874 3.65 -19.89 -7.21
CA GLU A 874 2.79 -18.73 -7.39
C GLU A 874 3.59 -17.43 -7.54
N VAL A 875 3.34 -16.73 -8.64
CA VAL A 875 3.78 -15.35 -8.84
C VAL A 875 2.77 -14.43 -8.15
N GLY A 876 2.89 -14.32 -6.83
CA GLY A 876 1.95 -13.56 -5.98
C GLY A 876 2.27 -12.07 -5.81
N GLY A 877 3.55 -11.69 -5.83
CA GLY A 877 3.99 -10.30 -5.67
C GLY A 877 4.04 -9.48 -6.97
N GLY A 878 4.06 -10.16 -8.12
CA GLY A 878 4.33 -9.56 -9.42
C GLY A 878 3.09 -9.21 -10.25
N CYS A 879 3.08 -8.00 -10.81
CA CYS A 879 2.21 -7.64 -11.94
C CYS A 879 2.79 -8.19 -13.25
N CYS A 880 1.97 -8.79 -14.12
CA CYS A 880 2.44 -9.18 -15.46
C CYS A 880 2.89 -7.97 -16.30
N GLY A 881 2.50 -6.74 -15.94
CA GLY A 881 2.93 -5.51 -16.59
C GLY A 881 2.13 -5.11 -17.82
N LEU A 882 1.23 -5.95 -18.35
CA LEU A 882 0.45 -5.60 -19.56
C LEU A 882 -0.85 -4.86 -19.25
N ALA A 883 -1.60 -5.32 -18.21
CA ALA A 883 -2.83 -4.72 -17.68
C ALA A 883 -3.72 -3.92 -18.66
N GLY A 884 -4.62 -4.61 -19.38
CA GLY A 884 -5.57 -3.96 -20.28
C GLY A 884 -4.87 -3.25 -21.45
N ASN A 885 -5.20 -1.97 -21.68
CA ASN A 885 -4.57 -1.14 -22.71
C ASN A 885 -3.15 -0.67 -22.36
N PHE A 886 -2.78 -0.69 -21.07
CA PHE A 886 -1.55 -0.05 -20.59
C PHE A 886 -0.30 -0.46 -21.37
N GLY A 887 0.03 -1.76 -21.41
CA GLY A 887 1.25 -2.22 -22.06
C GLY A 887 1.21 -2.23 -23.59
N PHE A 888 0.08 -1.87 -24.19
CA PHE A 888 -0.05 -1.64 -25.62
C PHE A 888 0.02 -0.16 -26.00
N GLU A 889 0.04 0.76 -25.04
CA GLU A 889 0.18 2.19 -25.32
C GLU A 889 1.65 2.59 -25.52
N PRO A 890 1.95 3.47 -26.49
CA PRO A 890 3.30 3.98 -26.71
C PRO A 890 3.87 4.63 -25.45
N GLY A 891 5.14 4.33 -25.14
CA GLY A 891 5.83 4.86 -23.95
C GLY A 891 5.67 4.02 -22.69
N HIS A 892 4.85 2.96 -22.71
CA HIS A 892 4.66 2.07 -21.56
C HIS A 892 5.43 0.76 -21.65
N TYR A 893 6.05 0.45 -22.80
CA TYR A 893 6.67 -0.86 -23.06
C TYR A 893 7.78 -1.20 -22.05
N GLU A 894 8.65 -0.25 -21.75
CA GLU A 894 9.79 -0.41 -20.85
C GLU A 894 9.31 -0.75 -19.44
N VAL A 895 8.36 0.04 -18.92
CA VAL A 895 7.75 -0.21 -17.60
C VAL A 895 7.00 -1.54 -17.59
N SER A 896 6.23 -1.83 -18.65
CA SER A 896 5.50 -3.08 -18.81
C SER A 896 6.42 -4.31 -18.79
N THR A 897 7.55 -4.23 -19.48
CA THR A 897 8.54 -5.31 -19.54
C THR A 897 9.28 -5.44 -18.21
N ALA A 898 9.74 -4.34 -17.63
CA ALA A 898 10.42 -4.34 -16.35
C ALA A 898 9.55 -4.92 -15.23
N LEU A 899 8.24 -4.66 -15.23
CA LEU A 899 7.30 -5.28 -14.29
C LEU A 899 7.29 -6.81 -14.39
N ALA A 900 7.25 -7.35 -15.61
CA ALA A 900 7.30 -8.79 -15.81
C ALA A 900 8.67 -9.38 -15.44
N GLU A 901 9.76 -8.64 -15.67
CA GLU A 901 11.13 -9.05 -15.37
C GLU A 901 11.44 -9.12 -13.87
N ARG A 902 10.66 -8.45 -13.02
CA ARG A 902 10.83 -8.56 -11.56
C ARG A 902 10.62 -9.98 -11.04
N GLU A 903 9.67 -10.70 -11.62
CA GLU A 903 9.17 -11.95 -11.02
C GLU A 903 8.68 -13.00 -12.03
N LEU A 904 7.89 -12.60 -13.03
CA LEU A 904 7.21 -13.54 -13.93
C LEU A 904 8.15 -14.11 -14.99
N PHE A 905 8.87 -13.26 -15.73
CA PHE A 905 9.75 -13.71 -16.81
C PHE A 905 10.92 -14.58 -16.33
N PRO A 906 11.63 -14.25 -15.24
CA PRO A 906 12.67 -15.12 -14.70
C PRO A 906 12.15 -16.52 -14.40
N ARG A 907 11.06 -16.65 -13.62
CA ARG A 907 10.45 -17.94 -13.26
C ARG A 907 10.04 -18.74 -14.50
N VAL A 908 9.39 -18.09 -15.46
CA VAL A 908 8.99 -18.77 -16.70
C VAL A 908 10.21 -19.24 -17.51
N ARG A 909 11.31 -18.47 -17.55
CA ARG A 909 12.54 -18.88 -18.25
C ARG A 909 13.27 -20.03 -17.55
N GLU A 910 13.27 -20.04 -16.22
CA GLU A 910 13.96 -21.02 -15.37
C GLU A 910 13.17 -22.33 -15.17
N ARG A 911 11.93 -22.39 -15.66
CA ARG A 911 11.05 -23.56 -15.51
C ARG A 911 11.65 -24.84 -16.13
N GLY A 912 11.37 -25.98 -15.52
CA GLY A 912 11.69 -27.28 -16.09
C GLY A 912 10.94 -27.56 -17.40
N LYS A 913 11.54 -28.35 -18.29
CA LYS A 913 10.82 -28.87 -19.48
C LYS A 913 9.61 -29.68 -19.01
N GLY A 914 8.42 -29.34 -19.53
CA GLY A 914 7.16 -29.98 -19.14
C GLY A 914 6.38 -29.28 -18.02
N SER A 915 6.91 -28.21 -17.42
CA SER A 915 6.17 -27.39 -16.45
C SER A 915 5.05 -26.59 -17.13
N LEU A 916 3.88 -26.55 -16.48
CA LEU A 916 2.75 -25.72 -16.90
C LEU A 916 3.00 -24.26 -16.54
N VAL A 917 2.47 -23.33 -17.34
CA VAL A 917 2.39 -21.91 -17.00
C VAL A 917 0.92 -21.53 -16.98
N LEU A 918 0.35 -21.30 -15.81
CA LEU A 918 -1.06 -21.01 -15.60
C LEU A 918 -1.26 -19.49 -15.50
N ALA A 919 -2.20 -18.96 -16.28
CA ALA A 919 -2.59 -17.56 -16.26
C ALA A 919 -4.00 -17.37 -16.83
N ASP A 920 -4.96 -17.02 -15.98
CA ASP A 920 -6.36 -16.88 -16.41
C ASP A 920 -6.67 -15.57 -17.13
N GLY A 921 -5.92 -14.51 -16.84
CA GLY A 921 -6.04 -13.24 -17.55
C GLY A 921 -5.48 -13.32 -18.97
N PHE A 922 -6.25 -12.87 -19.95
CA PHE A 922 -5.83 -12.76 -21.35
C PHE A 922 -4.57 -11.89 -21.50
N SER A 923 -4.50 -10.77 -20.77
CA SER A 923 -3.33 -9.90 -20.77
C SER A 923 -2.08 -10.61 -20.21
N CYS A 924 -2.23 -11.39 -19.14
CA CYS A 924 -1.12 -12.16 -18.56
C CYS A 924 -0.60 -13.20 -19.55
N ARG A 925 -1.48 -14.00 -20.18
CA ARG A 925 -1.07 -14.98 -21.21
C ARG A 925 -0.38 -14.31 -22.40
N THR A 926 -0.91 -13.17 -22.84
CA THR A 926 -0.34 -12.39 -23.94
C THR A 926 1.07 -11.90 -23.60
N GLN A 927 1.27 -11.38 -22.38
CA GLN A 927 2.58 -10.94 -21.93
C GLN A 927 3.58 -12.10 -21.86
N VAL A 928 3.21 -13.23 -21.26
CA VAL A 928 4.07 -14.42 -21.19
C VAL A 928 4.47 -14.87 -22.60
N SER A 929 3.50 -14.97 -23.52
CA SER A 929 3.75 -15.39 -24.89
C SER A 929 4.65 -14.43 -25.66
N GLN A 930 4.38 -13.13 -25.61
CA GLN A 930 5.18 -12.15 -26.35
C GLN A 930 6.56 -11.91 -25.72
N GLY A 931 6.70 -12.05 -24.40
CA GLY A 931 7.94 -11.79 -23.68
C GLY A 931 8.88 -12.99 -23.53
N THR A 932 8.34 -14.21 -23.48
CA THR A 932 9.13 -15.44 -23.23
C THR A 932 9.00 -16.49 -24.33
N GLY A 933 8.06 -16.33 -25.26
CA GLY A 933 7.73 -17.33 -26.28
C GLY A 933 6.93 -18.52 -25.76
N VAL A 934 6.60 -18.55 -24.46
CA VAL A 934 5.88 -19.65 -23.81
C VAL A 934 4.38 -19.42 -23.87
N HIS A 935 3.62 -20.46 -24.16
CA HIS A 935 2.17 -20.39 -24.10
C HIS A 935 1.70 -20.61 -22.66
N GLY A 936 1.01 -19.61 -22.10
CA GLY A 936 0.28 -19.78 -20.83
C GLY A 936 -1.08 -20.42 -21.07
N LEU A 937 -1.52 -21.26 -20.14
CA LEU A 937 -2.81 -21.95 -20.14
C LEU A 937 -3.77 -21.30 -19.14
N HIS A 938 -5.06 -21.31 -19.47
CA HIS A 938 -6.12 -20.99 -18.52
C HIS A 938 -6.47 -22.22 -17.65
N LEU A 939 -6.99 -22.04 -16.43
CA LEU A 939 -7.41 -23.14 -15.55
C LEU A 939 -8.35 -24.13 -16.24
N ALA A 940 -9.33 -23.63 -16.99
CA ALA A 940 -10.22 -24.43 -17.84
C ALA A 940 -9.48 -25.40 -18.78
N GLU A 941 -8.38 -24.96 -19.40
CA GLU A 941 -7.60 -25.79 -20.31
C GLU A 941 -6.81 -26.84 -19.54
N ALA A 942 -6.29 -26.50 -18.35
CA ALA A 942 -5.66 -27.48 -17.46
C ALA A 942 -6.67 -28.55 -16.97
N LEU A 943 -7.89 -28.16 -16.62
CA LEU A 943 -8.97 -29.07 -16.27
C LEU A 943 -9.38 -29.96 -17.45
N LEU A 944 -9.44 -29.43 -18.67
CA LEU A 944 -9.71 -30.23 -19.87
C LEU A 944 -8.59 -31.25 -20.13
N LEU A 945 -7.32 -30.88 -19.95
CA LEU A 945 -6.20 -31.83 -20.01
C LEU A 945 -6.37 -32.94 -18.96
N ALA A 946 -6.79 -32.59 -17.75
CA ALA A 946 -7.04 -33.54 -16.68
C ALA A 946 -8.23 -34.47 -16.97
N LEU A 947 -9.27 -33.97 -17.65
CA LEU A 947 -10.41 -34.76 -18.10
C LEU A 947 -9.96 -35.86 -19.06
N SER A 948 -9.10 -35.53 -20.04
CA SER A 948 -8.57 -36.50 -21.01
C SER A 948 -7.67 -37.59 -20.43
N ARG A 949 -7.19 -37.40 -19.18
CA ARG A 949 -6.33 -38.35 -18.45
C ARG A 949 -7.08 -39.20 -17.43
N ASN A 950 -8.40 -39.07 -17.33
CA ASN A 950 -9.18 -39.94 -16.48
C ASN A 950 -9.37 -41.32 -17.16
N PRO A 951 -8.86 -42.42 -16.56
CA PRO A 951 -8.95 -43.76 -17.15
C PRO A 951 -10.39 -44.22 -17.42
N ASP A 952 -11.39 -43.69 -16.70
CA ASP A 952 -12.81 -44.03 -16.89
C ASP A 952 -13.49 -43.27 -18.06
N THR A 953 -12.76 -42.38 -18.75
CA THR A 953 -13.28 -41.58 -19.87
C THR A 953 -12.47 -41.72 -21.17
N ALA A 954 -11.44 -42.58 -21.20
CA ALA A 954 -10.69 -42.87 -22.41
C ALA A 954 -11.63 -43.52 -23.44
N PRO A 955 -11.71 -43.02 -24.70
CA PRO A 955 -12.49 -43.69 -25.73
C PRO A 955 -11.90 -45.08 -25.93
N GLU A 956 -12.74 -46.12 -25.83
CA GLU A 956 -12.36 -47.47 -26.26
C GLU A 956 -11.85 -47.38 -27.70
N GLY A 957 -10.54 -47.54 -27.88
CA GLY A 957 -9.93 -47.55 -29.19
C GLY A 957 -10.53 -48.69 -30.01
N ASN A 958 -11.19 -48.35 -31.11
CA ASN A 958 -11.57 -49.31 -32.13
C ASN A 958 -10.31 -50.06 -32.58
N GLY A 959 -10.19 -51.32 -32.16
CA GLY A 959 -9.30 -52.28 -32.78
C GLY A 959 -9.80 -52.58 -34.20
N GLY A 960 -8.96 -52.29 -35.19
CA GLY A 960 -9.19 -52.55 -36.61
C GLY A 960 -8.06 -51.98 -37.45
#